data_AF-A0A2E7MCB0-F1
#
_entry.id   AF-A0A2E7MCB0-F1
#
_cell.length_a   1.000
_cell.length_b   1.000
_cell.length_c   1.000
_cell.angle_alpha   90.00
_cell.angle_beta   90.00
_cell.angle_gamma   90.00
#
_symmetry.space_group_name_H-M   'P 1'
#
loop_
_entity.id
_entity.type
_entity.pdbx_description
1 polymer ?
#
loop_
_entity_poly.entity_id
_entity_poly.type
_entity_poly.pdbx_seq_one_letter_code
_entity_poly.pdbx_strand_id
1 'polypeptide(L)'
;MAGCGSGVANSDGRSEPEFGGRMMSKNTSNADSQSKPEGNGAPSGRWLAGVLGALGVAAFAAAYLLYAFVAKHLDSDFVSVCSFSATFDCDKLNLSNWGKIPQRPDGIPITIFALGFYGAMAYLAAIASKGGARGQGALKMLFGGSLAAVGFGVLLLWVMVFQEGVYCPFCLAMDAGAVCVLVLSWLALRKSTGAPADVLPPLTQAVVVGLILFVVPYGWYSSKTADFVGASIEAADESFDSDQAAPAAAATGEKAYKIDDKNFYVPVGPNDASLGPEDAKVTVVEFADFQCGYCKKLFYSLTPLKKKFADEVRFVFKHFPMNKKCNDTIKNDRHRYACDASVAAECARRQGRFWEMHDLLFKNQHKLKPKDLQYYAEQVGLDMAQYGQCLRDPSAVQRIKDDVAMAADIEITGTPRTYINGRYFRGALPQQTLEHVILQELGRKAAGEKPQPIAKASGPTPAQAKAAAAQVKIDHGKPYYIDSFEASLDAKGRALSLYGQGAANASWYEAKAACEKAGKRLCTTEEWVTACQGTAAVDDDGNGNFADDYVEGNQFPYADYYERGFCRDMEDRKTGKPGKTGSKPRCATADGVYDLGGNVAEWAGEVEGKAVLLGGDFRSKDKSGCFRPNATYGPGHKNIGIGFRCCSDEAVANAGSGSVDAKAPDDMIGRPLPSFEGRLLTGEVLKSKSLKGKLTYLSFYASWCGPCRKEMPALEKLHAEYGDRGFQVVAVGVDTKAAKSRRFVEKLGVTFPVVLDPKNTVLGKFDVRSMPTSYLVDQNGVIQWKKVGFGDQTVGEIKPEIEKYL
;
A
#
# COMPACT_ATOMS: atom_id res chain seq x y z
N MET A 1 -9.61 6.56 66.06
CA MET A 1 -10.93 6.96 66.57
C MET A 1 -10.96 8.48 66.63
N ALA A 2 -11.96 9.10 65.99
CA ALA A 2 -12.53 10.46 66.15
C ALA A 2 -11.59 11.68 66.40
N GLY A 3 -11.76 12.87 65.82
CA GLY A 3 -12.87 13.47 65.10
C GLY A 3 -12.57 14.95 64.74
N CYS A 4 -13.51 15.56 64.00
CA CYS A 4 -13.67 16.95 63.54
C CYS A 4 -13.33 18.07 64.57
N GLY A 5 -13.15 19.36 64.24
CA GLY A 5 -13.33 20.18 63.02
C GLY A 5 -13.29 21.70 63.36
N SER A 6 -13.42 22.57 62.33
CA SER A 6 -13.73 24.05 62.33
C SER A 6 -12.79 25.01 63.10
N GLY A 7 -12.50 26.27 62.74
CA GLY A 7 -12.89 27.20 61.68
C GLY A 7 -12.69 28.67 62.15
N VAL A 8 -12.05 29.52 61.32
CA VAL A 8 -12.18 31.01 61.15
C VAL A 8 -11.62 32.01 62.20
N ALA A 9 -11.04 33.12 61.68
CA ALA A 9 -10.96 34.53 62.16
C ALA A 9 -9.50 35.07 62.28
N ASN A 10 -9.16 36.36 62.09
CA ASN A 10 -9.68 37.53 61.36
C ASN A 10 -8.55 38.61 61.34
N SER A 11 -8.80 39.70 60.62
CA SER A 11 -8.01 40.90 60.30
C SER A 11 -7.39 41.78 61.42
N ASP A 12 -6.33 42.53 61.03
CA ASP A 12 -6.24 44.02 60.98
C ASP A 12 -4.98 44.68 61.60
N GLY A 13 -4.45 45.72 60.91
CA GLY A 13 -3.85 46.87 61.59
C GLY A 13 -2.75 47.70 60.88
N ARG A 14 -3.13 48.95 60.52
CA ARG A 14 -2.38 50.25 60.65
C ARG A 14 -1.24 50.61 59.67
N SER A 15 -0.88 51.87 59.40
CA SER A 15 -1.53 53.19 59.15
C SER A 15 -0.44 54.29 59.23
N GLU A 16 -0.34 55.16 58.20
CA GLU A 16 0.02 56.62 58.23
C GLU A 16 1.46 57.07 58.62
N PRO A 17 1.92 58.36 58.39
CA PRO A 17 1.16 59.61 58.18
C PRO A 17 1.66 60.72 57.19
N GLU A 18 0.70 61.61 56.84
CA GLU A 18 0.62 63.10 56.77
C GLU A 18 1.51 64.13 55.96
N PHE A 19 0.79 65.22 55.58
CA PHE A 19 1.08 66.68 55.51
C PHE A 19 1.50 67.42 54.19
N GLY A 20 0.51 68.07 53.54
CA GLY A 20 0.38 69.54 53.31
C GLY A 20 1.21 70.37 52.29
N GLY A 21 0.56 70.98 51.26
CA GLY A 21 0.67 72.44 50.99
C GLY A 21 1.40 73.06 49.75
N ARG A 22 0.75 73.10 48.57
CA ARG A 22 0.57 74.22 47.56
C ARG A 22 1.74 75.17 47.11
N MET A 23 2.18 75.09 45.83
CA MET A 23 2.07 76.15 44.76
C MET A 23 2.97 75.93 43.51
N MET A 24 2.36 76.14 42.32
CA MET A 24 2.88 76.60 41.01
C MET A 24 4.02 75.87 40.27
N SER A 25 3.73 75.31 39.09
CA SER A 25 4.26 75.77 37.78
C SER A 25 3.67 74.95 36.62
N LYS A 26 3.65 75.59 35.44
CA LYS A 26 2.97 75.22 34.18
C LYS A 26 3.61 74.04 33.42
N ASN A 27 2.80 73.49 32.51
CA ASN A 27 3.17 72.86 31.23
C ASN A 27 3.93 71.52 31.30
N THR A 28 3.26 70.40 30.99
CA THR A 28 3.12 69.88 29.61
C THR A 28 2.54 68.46 29.60
N SER A 29 1.63 68.25 28.64
CA SER A 29 1.34 67.03 27.88
C SER A 29 0.87 65.73 28.55
N ASN A 30 -0.25 65.27 27.98
CA ASN A 30 -0.78 63.90 27.83
C ASN A 30 -1.63 63.38 29.01
N ALA A 31 -2.96 63.55 28.97
CA ALA A 31 -3.93 62.85 28.12
C ALA A 31 -4.05 61.37 28.46
N ASP A 32 -4.73 61.09 29.59
CA ASP A 32 -5.39 59.81 29.85
C ASP A 32 -6.90 60.03 29.77
N SER A 33 -7.47 59.83 28.58
CA SER A 33 -8.90 59.64 28.42
C SER A 33 -9.21 58.15 28.58
N GLN A 34 -9.87 57.83 29.69
CA GLN A 34 -10.52 56.55 29.95
C GLN A 34 -11.30 56.05 28.73
N SER A 35 -11.01 54.82 28.28
CA SER A 35 -11.92 54.05 27.43
C SER A 35 -12.41 52.81 28.18
N LYS A 36 -13.74 52.68 28.27
CA LYS A 36 -14.47 51.52 28.81
C LYS A 36 -14.00 50.22 28.11
N PRO A 37 -14.00 49.06 28.77
CA PRO A 37 -13.93 47.78 28.07
C PRO A 37 -15.31 47.51 27.41
N GLU A 38 -15.44 47.90 26.14
CA GLU A 38 -16.53 47.47 25.26
C GLU A 38 -16.39 45.98 24.94
N GLY A 39 -17.00 45.11 25.74
CA GLY A 39 -16.96 43.66 25.55
C GLY A 39 -18.31 43.01 25.23
N ASN A 40 -19.19 43.69 24.49
CA ASN A 40 -20.52 43.15 24.08
C ASN A 40 -20.89 43.50 22.63
N GLY A 41 -19.88 43.79 21.78
CA GLY A 41 -20.10 44.13 20.38
C GLY A 41 -20.65 42.95 19.58
N ALA A 42 -21.76 43.17 18.86
CA ALA A 42 -22.29 42.20 17.91
C ALA A 42 -21.26 41.92 16.80
N PRO A 43 -21.17 40.69 16.28
CA PRO A 43 -20.42 40.40 15.07
C PRO A 43 -20.87 41.28 13.90
N SER A 44 -19.95 41.65 13.01
CA SER A 44 -20.27 42.55 11.88
C SER A 44 -21.23 41.91 10.88
N GLY A 45 -21.97 42.72 10.11
CA GLY A 45 -22.81 42.21 9.02
C GLY A 45 -22.03 41.38 7.98
N ARG A 46 -20.74 41.69 7.80
CA ARG A 46 -19.83 40.90 6.94
C ARG A 46 -19.54 39.52 7.49
N TRP A 47 -19.45 39.37 8.82
CA TRP A 47 -19.31 38.06 9.45
C TRP A 47 -20.56 37.21 9.23
N LEU A 48 -21.74 37.81 9.45
CA LEU A 48 -23.01 37.11 9.24
C LEU A 48 -23.15 36.66 7.78
N ALA A 49 -22.81 37.51 6.81
CA ALA A 49 -22.79 37.15 5.40
C ALA A 49 -21.82 35.99 5.10
N GLY A 50 -20.65 35.96 5.72
CA GLY A 50 -19.68 34.86 5.58
C GLY A 50 -20.18 33.53 6.14
N VAL A 51 -20.79 33.56 7.33
CA VAL A 51 -21.38 32.37 7.96
C VAL A 51 -22.57 31.86 7.17
N LEU A 52 -23.48 32.75 6.76
CA LEU A 52 -24.65 32.38 5.94
C LEU A 52 -24.22 31.89 4.55
N GLY A 53 -23.15 32.43 3.97
CA GLY A 53 -22.58 31.95 2.71
C GLY A 53 -22.04 30.51 2.83
N ALA A 54 -21.26 30.22 3.87
CA ALA A 54 -20.74 28.87 4.12
C ALA A 54 -21.86 27.85 4.39
N LEU A 55 -22.87 28.24 5.20
CA LEU A 55 -24.05 27.42 5.44
C LEU A 55 -24.90 27.24 4.17
N GLY A 56 -24.98 28.26 3.31
CA GLY A 56 -25.69 28.19 2.03
C GLY A 56 -25.07 27.18 1.07
N VAL A 57 -23.74 27.15 0.96
CA VAL A 57 -23.02 26.14 0.14
C VAL A 57 -23.25 24.74 0.70
N ALA A 58 -23.14 24.55 2.02
CA ALA A 58 -23.36 23.25 2.65
C ALA A 58 -24.81 22.77 2.52
N ALA A 59 -25.78 23.67 2.72
CA ALA A 59 -27.20 23.38 2.56
C ALA A 59 -27.57 23.07 1.11
N PHE A 60 -27.01 23.78 0.13
CA PHE A 60 -27.17 23.45 -1.28
C PHE A 60 -26.65 22.05 -1.60
N ALA A 61 -25.46 21.71 -1.10
CA ALA A 61 -24.88 20.39 -1.32
C ALA A 61 -25.74 19.28 -0.68
N ALA A 62 -26.22 19.48 0.55
CA ALA A 62 -27.12 18.55 1.22
C ALA A 62 -28.47 18.40 0.51
N ALA A 63 -29.05 19.50 0.03
CA ALA A 63 -30.31 19.51 -0.71
C ALA A 63 -30.17 18.79 -2.05
N TYR A 64 -29.06 19.00 -2.76
CA TYR A 64 -28.78 18.30 -3.99
C TYR A 64 -28.62 16.79 -3.78
N LEU A 65 -27.89 16.38 -2.74
CA LEU A 65 -27.77 14.96 -2.39
C LEU A 65 -29.12 14.35 -1.98
N LEU A 66 -29.98 15.08 -1.27
CA LEU A 66 -31.33 14.61 -0.97
C LEU A 66 -32.18 14.46 -2.25
N TYR A 67 -32.12 15.45 -3.15
CA TYR A 67 -32.77 15.35 -4.46
C TYR A 67 -32.26 14.14 -5.23
N ALA A 68 -30.95 13.94 -5.29
CA ALA A 68 -30.33 12.79 -5.95
C ALA A 68 -30.77 11.46 -5.35
N PHE A 69 -30.87 11.38 -4.01
CA PHE A 69 -31.35 10.20 -3.31
C PHE A 69 -32.77 9.84 -3.77
N VAL A 70 -33.66 10.84 -3.80
CA VAL A 70 -35.06 10.67 -4.20
C VAL A 70 -35.17 10.35 -5.69
N ALA A 71 -34.48 11.11 -6.54
CA ALA A 71 -34.46 10.91 -7.99
C ALA A 71 -34.01 9.50 -8.34
N LYS A 72 -33.00 8.97 -7.66
CA LYS A 72 -32.49 7.61 -7.86
C LYS A 72 -33.43 6.50 -7.37
N HIS A 73 -34.33 6.79 -6.43
CA HIS A 73 -35.40 5.86 -6.03
C HIS A 73 -36.62 5.93 -6.97
N LEU A 74 -36.79 7.02 -7.71
CA LEU A 74 -37.87 7.20 -8.69
C LEU A 74 -37.47 6.74 -10.09
N ASP A 75 -36.19 6.89 -10.44
CA ASP A 75 -35.58 6.56 -11.71
C ASP A 75 -34.21 5.93 -11.47
N SER A 76 -34.09 4.63 -11.75
CA SER A 76 -32.85 3.87 -11.52
C SER A 76 -31.68 4.31 -12.39
N ASP A 77 -31.95 4.99 -13.51
CA ASP A 77 -30.94 5.46 -14.46
C ASP A 77 -30.40 6.86 -14.11
N PHE A 78 -30.97 7.50 -13.08
CA PHE A 78 -30.48 8.78 -12.59
C PHE A 78 -29.05 8.66 -12.03
N VAL A 79 -28.15 9.45 -12.63
CA VAL A 79 -26.77 9.65 -12.17
C VAL A 79 -26.62 11.08 -11.67
N SER A 80 -26.18 11.22 -10.41
CA SER A 80 -25.90 12.55 -9.88
C SER A 80 -24.78 13.22 -10.65
N VAL A 81 -24.87 14.54 -10.80
CA VAL A 81 -23.82 15.36 -11.46
C VAL A 81 -22.47 15.29 -10.75
N CYS A 82 -22.46 14.84 -9.49
CA CYS A 82 -21.25 14.63 -8.71
C CYS A 82 -20.77 13.17 -8.68
N SER A 83 -21.37 12.30 -9.51
CA SER A 83 -21.00 10.90 -9.73
C SER A 83 -20.43 10.69 -11.13
N PHE A 84 -19.20 11.15 -11.36
CA PHE A 84 -18.55 11.16 -12.68
C PHE A 84 -17.34 10.23 -12.80
N SER A 85 -16.92 9.56 -11.71
CA SER A 85 -15.85 8.54 -11.78
C SER A 85 -15.99 7.51 -10.67
N ALA A 86 -15.35 6.35 -10.82
CA ALA A 86 -15.33 5.31 -9.78
C ALA A 86 -14.65 5.75 -8.47
N THR A 87 -13.90 6.84 -8.48
CA THR A 87 -13.31 7.46 -7.29
C THR A 87 -14.15 8.62 -6.78
N PHE A 88 -14.91 9.30 -7.63
CA PHE A 88 -15.78 10.41 -7.26
C PHE A 88 -17.23 10.06 -7.62
N ASP A 89 -17.91 9.42 -6.66
CA ASP A 89 -19.24 8.83 -6.79
C ASP A 89 -20.08 9.16 -5.55
N CYS A 90 -20.93 10.19 -5.69
CA CYS A 90 -21.86 10.59 -4.64
C CYS A 90 -23.00 9.59 -4.46
N ASP A 91 -23.43 8.93 -5.53
CA ASP A 91 -24.62 8.07 -5.52
C ASP A 91 -24.37 6.81 -4.71
N LYS A 92 -23.19 6.22 -4.87
CA LYS A 92 -22.78 5.06 -4.09
C LYS A 92 -22.81 5.35 -2.58
N LEU A 93 -22.34 6.54 -2.19
CA LEU A 93 -22.35 6.95 -0.78
C LEU A 93 -23.73 7.26 -0.25
N ASN A 94 -24.53 7.97 -1.04
CA ASN A 94 -25.86 8.42 -0.66
C ASN A 94 -26.86 7.26 -0.52
N LEU A 95 -26.64 6.17 -1.26
CA LEU A 95 -27.44 4.94 -1.17
C LEU A 95 -26.89 3.89 -0.19
N SER A 96 -25.67 4.09 0.32
CA SER A 96 -25.06 3.18 1.30
C SER A 96 -25.84 3.13 2.63
N ASN A 97 -25.59 2.10 3.43
CA ASN A 97 -26.13 2.01 4.79
C ASN A 97 -25.69 3.18 5.70
N TRP A 98 -24.61 3.86 5.35
CA TRP A 98 -24.07 5.02 6.07
C TRP A 98 -24.67 6.35 5.59
N GLY A 99 -25.30 6.35 4.41
CA GLY A 99 -26.15 7.43 3.95
C GLY A 99 -27.48 7.51 4.71
N LYS A 100 -27.78 6.57 5.63
CA LYS A 100 -29.07 6.41 6.30
C LYS A 100 -28.95 6.27 7.82
N ILE A 101 -29.95 6.76 8.56
CA ILE A 101 -30.06 6.60 10.02
C ILE A 101 -31.47 6.09 10.39
N PRO A 102 -31.61 4.96 11.11
CA PRO A 102 -30.57 3.99 11.51
C PRO A 102 -29.97 3.28 10.29
N GLN A 103 -28.83 2.59 10.45
CA GLN A 103 -28.09 1.92 9.36
C GLN A 103 -28.78 0.63 8.89
N ARG A 104 -29.98 0.78 8.36
CA ARG A 104 -30.87 -0.29 7.89
C ARG A 104 -31.55 0.14 6.59
N PRO A 105 -32.09 -0.80 5.79
CA PRO A 105 -32.66 -0.48 4.48
C PRO A 105 -33.77 0.58 4.51
N ASP A 106 -34.57 0.60 5.58
CA ASP A 106 -35.66 1.54 5.90
C ASP A 106 -35.19 2.81 6.64
N GLY A 107 -33.89 3.04 6.76
CA GLY A 107 -33.31 4.21 7.39
C GLY A 107 -33.55 5.49 6.60
N ILE A 108 -33.64 6.62 7.31
CA ILE A 108 -33.89 7.94 6.73
C ILE A 108 -32.56 8.54 6.22
N PRO A 109 -32.52 9.15 5.02
CA PRO A 109 -31.32 9.79 4.50
C PRO A 109 -30.71 10.80 5.46
N ILE A 110 -29.41 10.70 5.68
CA ILE A 110 -28.66 11.59 6.58
C ILE A 110 -28.72 13.05 6.13
N THR A 111 -28.91 13.29 4.83
CA THR A 111 -29.06 14.60 4.21
C THR A 111 -30.27 15.38 4.74
N ILE A 112 -31.34 14.70 5.19
CA ILE A 112 -32.49 15.33 5.84
C ILE A 112 -32.09 15.93 7.19
N PHE A 113 -31.31 15.19 7.98
CA PHE A 113 -30.79 15.68 9.26
C PHE A 113 -29.77 16.81 9.06
N ALA A 114 -28.94 16.73 8.02
CA ALA A 114 -27.98 17.78 7.68
C ALA A 114 -28.67 19.11 7.35
N LEU A 115 -29.77 19.10 6.58
CA LEU A 115 -30.54 20.30 6.26
C LEU A 115 -31.16 20.95 7.51
N GLY A 116 -31.75 20.15 8.40
CA GLY A 116 -32.28 20.63 9.68
C GLY A 116 -31.19 21.24 10.57
N PHE A 117 -30.01 20.60 10.60
CA PHE A 117 -28.86 21.08 11.35
C PHE A 117 -28.33 22.42 10.81
N TYR A 118 -28.12 22.56 9.50
CA TYR A 118 -27.65 23.82 8.91
C TYR A 118 -28.68 24.95 9.06
N GLY A 119 -29.98 24.65 9.02
CA GLY A 119 -31.04 25.61 9.35
C GLY A 119 -30.96 26.11 10.78
N ALA A 120 -30.75 25.21 11.76
CA ALA A 120 -30.55 25.58 13.15
C ALA A 120 -29.28 26.43 13.35
N MET A 121 -28.19 26.13 12.65
CA MET A 121 -26.97 26.94 12.67
C MET A 121 -27.18 28.34 12.07
N ALA A 122 -27.94 28.45 10.97
CA ALA A 122 -28.26 29.75 10.36
C ALA A 122 -29.11 30.61 11.30
N TYR A 123 -30.07 30.00 12.01
CA TYR A 123 -30.86 30.66 13.03
C TYR A 123 -30.00 31.14 14.23
N LEU A 124 -29.08 30.28 14.70
CA LEU A 124 -28.12 30.66 15.75
C LEU A 124 -27.20 31.80 15.29
N ALA A 125 -26.75 31.80 14.04
CA ALA A 125 -25.96 32.88 13.46
C ALA A 125 -26.74 34.21 13.42
N ALA A 126 -28.04 34.17 13.08
CA ALA A 126 -28.91 35.34 13.08
C ALA A 126 -29.24 35.87 14.49
N ILE A 127 -29.25 35.02 15.51
CA ILE A 127 -29.34 35.46 16.92
C ILE A 127 -27.99 36.04 17.37
N ALA A 128 -26.89 35.38 17.03
CA ALA A 128 -25.53 35.82 17.37
C ALA A 128 -25.23 37.21 16.81
N SER A 129 -25.70 37.52 15.60
CA SER A 129 -25.52 38.84 14.97
C SER A 129 -26.30 39.98 15.65
N LYS A 130 -27.25 39.69 16.53
CA LYS A 130 -27.98 40.71 17.31
C LYS A 130 -27.23 41.15 18.58
N GLY A 131 -26.15 40.45 18.95
CA GLY A 131 -25.35 40.79 20.13
C GLY A 131 -26.05 40.55 21.48
N GLY A 132 -25.50 41.12 22.56
CA GLY A 132 -25.99 40.95 23.92
C GLY A 132 -25.78 39.54 24.50
N ALA A 133 -26.27 39.30 25.73
CA ALA A 133 -26.07 38.03 26.44
C ALA A 133 -26.64 36.82 25.67
N ARG A 134 -27.79 37.00 25.02
CA ARG A 134 -28.43 35.98 24.19
C ARG A 134 -27.64 35.72 22.90
N GLY A 135 -27.09 36.75 22.26
CA GLY A 135 -26.23 36.60 21.08
C GLY A 135 -24.90 35.93 21.39
N GLN A 136 -24.29 36.25 22.53
CA GLN A 136 -23.08 35.58 23.06
C GLN A 136 -23.33 34.09 23.32
N GLY A 137 -24.47 33.74 23.93
CA GLY A 137 -24.88 32.34 24.11
C GLY A 137 -25.06 31.61 22.77
N ALA A 138 -25.75 32.25 21.81
CA ALA A 138 -25.95 31.70 20.47
C ALA A 138 -24.63 31.51 19.71
N LEU A 139 -23.66 32.42 19.87
CA LEU A 139 -22.34 32.32 19.24
C LEU A 139 -21.51 31.15 19.81
N LYS A 140 -21.59 30.90 21.12
CA LYS A 140 -20.97 29.73 21.75
C LYS A 140 -21.62 28.42 21.29
N MET A 141 -22.95 28.40 21.18
CA MET A 141 -23.69 27.25 20.63
C MET A 141 -23.35 27.01 19.16
N LEU A 142 -23.20 28.07 18.37
CA LEU A 142 -22.79 27.98 16.97
C LEU A 142 -21.38 27.37 16.84
N PHE A 143 -20.43 27.80 17.66
CA PHE A 143 -19.09 27.22 17.72
C PHE A 143 -19.12 25.74 18.14
N GLY A 144 -19.83 25.41 19.22
CA GLY A 144 -19.95 24.03 19.71
C GLY A 144 -20.62 23.10 18.69
N GLY A 145 -21.69 23.57 18.05
CA GLY A 145 -22.35 22.84 16.96
C GLY A 145 -21.43 22.64 15.75
N SER A 146 -20.68 23.67 15.35
CA SER A 146 -19.71 23.55 14.25
C SER A 146 -18.61 22.54 14.58
N LEU A 147 -18.14 22.50 15.83
CA LEU A 147 -17.11 21.57 16.28
C LEU A 147 -17.62 20.12 16.22
N ALA A 148 -18.86 19.89 16.66
CA ALA A 148 -19.52 18.58 16.55
C ALA A 148 -19.71 18.18 15.08
N ALA A 149 -20.10 19.12 14.22
CA ALA A 149 -20.26 18.87 12.78
C ALA A 149 -18.94 18.51 12.11
N VAL A 150 -17.83 19.17 12.44
CA VAL A 150 -16.50 18.81 11.94
C VAL A 150 -16.10 17.41 12.44
N GLY A 151 -16.31 17.11 13.73
CA GLY A 151 -16.04 15.77 14.27
C GLY A 151 -16.85 14.67 13.56
N PHE A 152 -18.12 14.94 13.28
CA PHE A 152 -18.98 14.04 12.51
C PHE A 152 -18.56 13.95 11.04
N GLY A 153 -18.12 15.05 10.44
CA GLY A 153 -17.52 15.09 9.11
C GLY A 153 -16.24 14.26 9.02
N VAL A 154 -15.39 14.25 10.05
CA VAL A 154 -14.22 13.34 10.11
C VAL A 154 -14.66 11.88 10.13
N LEU A 155 -15.75 11.55 10.83
CA LEU A 155 -16.32 10.21 10.85
C LEU A 155 -16.90 9.82 9.49
N LEU A 156 -17.64 10.71 8.81
CA LEU A 156 -18.18 10.42 7.48
C LEU A 156 -17.07 10.37 6.42
N LEU A 157 -16.07 11.23 6.53
CA LEU A 157 -14.85 11.12 5.76
C LEU A 157 -14.24 9.73 6.00
N TRP A 158 -14.15 9.29 7.26
CA TRP A 158 -13.78 7.93 7.72
C TRP A 158 -14.68 6.81 7.19
N VAL A 159 -15.88 7.08 6.72
CA VAL A 159 -16.68 6.09 5.98
C VAL A 159 -16.31 6.10 4.49
N MET A 160 -16.23 7.30 3.88
CA MET A 160 -16.03 7.50 2.44
C MET A 160 -14.83 6.76 1.87
N VAL A 161 -13.67 6.90 2.51
CA VAL A 161 -12.44 6.27 2.05
C VAL A 161 -12.31 4.79 2.53
N PHE A 162 -12.97 4.26 3.58
CA PHE A 162 -12.52 3.03 4.33
C PHE A 162 -13.57 1.94 4.19
N GLN A 163 -14.84 2.34 4.15
CA GLN A 163 -15.95 1.44 3.91
C GLN A 163 -16.32 1.43 2.45
N GLU A 164 -16.53 2.61 1.87
CA GLU A 164 -17.14 2.74 0.54
C GLU A 164 -16.09 2.89 -0.57
N GLY A 165 -14.88 3.35 -0.25
CA GLY A 165 -13.77 3.50 -1.19
C GLY A 165 -14.02 4.55 -2.30
N VAL A 166 -14.93 5.49 -2.06
CA VAL A 166 -15.36 6.53 -3.01
C VAL A 166 -15.44 7.88 -2.31
N TYR A 167 -15.23 8.96 -3.05
CA TYR A 167 -15.29 10.33 -2.54
C TYR A 167 -16.54 11.01 -3.08
N CYS A 168 -17.28 11.70 -2.21
CA CYS A 168 -18.42 12.53 -2.61
C CYS A 168 -18.01 14.01 -2.55
N PRO A 169 -17.81 14.70 -3.69
CA PRO A 169 -17.46 16.13 -3.70
C PRO A 169 -18.45 17.01 -2.94
N PHE A 170 -19.73 16.62 -2.90
CA PHE A 170 -20.79 17.35 -2.20
C PHE A 170 -20.73 17.12 -0.67
N CYS A 171 -20.36 15.93 -0.20
CA CYS A 171 -20.05 15.68 1.21
C CYS A 171 -18.80 16.48 1.64
N LEU A 172 -17.76 16.52 0.80
CA LEU A 172 -16.56 17.32 1.07
C LEU A 172 -16.86 18.82 1.10
N ALA A 173 -17.79 19.31 0.28
CA ALA A 173 -18.25 20.70 0.32
C ALA A 173 -19.03 21.02 1.62
N MET A 174 -19.83 20.08 2.12
CA MET A 174 -20.50 20.17 3.41
C MET A 174 -19.50 20.21 4.58
N ASP A 175 -18.49 19.34 4.55
CA ASP A 175 -17.42 19.31 5.56
C ASP A 175 -16.59 20.60 5.56
N ALA A 176 -16.25 21.10 4.36
CA ALA A 176 -15.57 22.38 4.21
C ALA A 176 -16.41 23.56 4.74
N GLY A 177 -17.72 23.56 4.47
CA GLY A 177 -18.66 24.53 5.03
C GLY A 177 -18.69 24.51 6.56
N ALA A 178 -18.72 23.33 7.17
CA ALA A 178 -18.68 23.18 8.63
C ALA A 178 -17.37 23.72 9.24
N VAL A 179 -16.23 23.46 8.60
CA VAL A 179 -14.92 24.02 9.00
C VAL A 179 -14.91 25.54 8.88
N CYS A 180 -15.45 26.10 7.79
CA CYS A 180 -15.54 27.55 7.61
C CYS A 180 -16.39 28.20 8.71
N VAL A 181 -17.54 27.63 9.07
CA VAL A 181 -18.39 28.17 10.14
C VAL A 181 -17.71 28.03 11.50
N LEU A 182 -16.97 26.94 11.76
CA LEU A 182 -16.17 26.77 12.97
C LEU A 182 -15.11 27.88 13.12
N VAL A 183 -14.36 28.15 12.05
CA VAL A 183 -13.32 29.18 12.02
C VAL A 183 -13.92 30.57 12.18
N LEU A 184 -14.99 30.89 11.45
CA LEU A 184 -15.65 32.20 11.55
C LEU A 184 -16.28 32.42 12.93
N SER A 185 -16.86 31.39 13.53
CA SER A 185 -17.42 31.45 14.89
C SER A 185 -16.32 31.62 15.93
N TRP A 186 -15.18 30.93 15.75
CA TRP A 186 -14.00 31.09 16.60
C TRP A 186 -13.41 32.51 16.54
N LEU A 187 -13.27 33.08 15.35
CA LEU A 187 -12.79 34.45 15.16
C LEU A 187 -13.73 35.48 15.78
N ALA A 188 -15.05 35.28 15.65
CA ALA A 188 -16.04 36.14 16.30
C ALA A 188 -16.02 36.01 17.83
N LEU A 189 -15.87 34.79 18.37
CA LEU A 189 -15.71 34.57 19.81
C LEU A 189 -14.47 35.30 20.32
N ARG A 190 -13.32 35.12 19.66
CA ARG A 190 -12.04 35.76 20.02
C ARG A 190 -12.13 37.29 20.03
N LYS A 191 -12.82 37.87 19.05
CA LYS A 191 -13.04 39.33 18.98
C LYS A 191 -13.99 39.81 20.09
N SER A 192 -14.96 38.99 20.48
CA SER A 192 -15.95 39.34 21.52
C SER A 192 -15.43 39.18 22.95
N THR A 193 -14.43 38.33 23.18
CA THR A 193 -13.86 38.04 24.51
C THR A 193 -12.54 38.78 24.81
N GLY A 194 -11.97 39.53 23.86
CA GLY A 194 -10.75 40.33 24.08
C GLY A 194 -9.48 39.54 24.38
N ALA A 195 -9.44 38.23 24.10
CA ALA A 195 -8.32 37.36 24.48
C ALA A 195 -7.09 37.54 23.55
N PRO A 196 -5.87 37.71 24.09
CA PRO A 196 -4.63 37.80 23.30
C PRO A 196 -4.30 36.49 22.58
N ALA A 197 -3.43 36.57 21.58
CA ALA A 197 -3.24 35.57 20.50
C ALA A 197 -2.68 34.20 20.91
N ASP A 198 -2.39 33.98 22.19
CA ASP A 198 -1.37 32.99 22.60
C ASP A 198 -1.98 31.78 23.31
N VAL A 199 -3.29 31.60 23.29
CA VAL A 199 -3.96 30.44 23.88
C VAL A 199 -4.78 29.71 22.82
N LEU A 200 -4.12 28.92 21.97
CA LEU A 200 -4.78 27.77 21.35
C LEU A 200 -5.05 26.76 22.49
N PRO A 201 -6.29 26.35 22.78
CA PRO A 201 -6.50 25.26 23.72
C PRO A 201 -5.87 23.98 23.15
N PRO A 202 -5.19 23.16 23.97
CA PRO A 202 -4.48 21.95 23.53
C PRO A 202 -5.34 20.96 22.72
N LEU A 203 -6.67 21.08 22.83
CA LEU A 203 -7.64 20.30 22.07
C LEU A 203 -7.63 20.59 20.55
N THR A 204 -7.39 21.84 20.11
CA THR A 204 -7.42 22.19 18.68
C THR A 204 -6.15 21.77 17.94
N GLN A 205 -5.00 21.79 18.61
CA GLN A 205 -3.77 21.19 18.07
C GLN A 205 -3.88 19.66 17.99
N ALA A 206 -4.52 19.03 18.97
CA ALA A 206 -4.80 17.58 18.96
C ALA A 206 -5.77 17.17 17.83
N VAL A 207 -6.75 18.01 17.47
CA VAL A 207 -7.70 17.71 16.37
C VAL A 207 -7.05 17.86 14.98
N VAL A 208 -6.18 18.85 14.76
CA VAL A 208 -5.45 19.01 13.49
C VAL A 208 -4.39 17.92 13.30
N VAL A 209 -3.66 17.58 14.36
CA VAL A 209 -2.71 16.45 14.36
C VAL A 209 -3.46 15.12 14.24
N GLY A 210 -4.61 14.98 14.89
CA GLY A 210 -5.51 13.83 14.75
C GLY A 210 -6.04 13.63 13.32
N LEU A 211 -6.41 14.70 12.63
CA LEU A 211 -6.85 14.68 11.22
C LEU A 211 -5.74 14.25 10.25
N ILE A 212 -4.50 14.72 10.45
CA ILE A 212 -3.34 14.31 9.64
C ILE A 212 -2.95 12.85 9.94
N LEU A 213 -3.08 12.42 11.19
CA LEU A 213 -2.86 11.04 11.63
C LEU A 213 -4.01 10.10 11.26
N PHE A 214 -5.18 10.57 10.84
CA PHE A 214 -6.29 9.72 10.39
C PHE A 214 -6.38 9.61 8.87
N VAL A 215 -6.12 10.68 8.10
CA VAL A 215 -6.22 10.71 6.61
C VAL A 215 -5.11 9.91 5.91
N VAL A 216 -3.96 9.68 6.54
CA VAL A 216 -2.81 8.96 5.93
C VAL A 216 -2.83 7.44 6.18
N PRO A 217 -3.18 6.94 7.38
CA PRO A 217 -3.58 5.54 7.56
C PRO A 217 -4.85 5.21 6.77
N TYR A 218 -5.55 6.25 6.28
CA TYR A 218 -6.72 6.13 5.45
C TYR A 218 -6.52 5.53 4.08
N GLY A 219 -5.60 6.11 3.31
CA GLY A 219 -5.20 5.54 2.03
C GLY A 219 -4.71 4.09 2.15
N TRP A 220 -4.44 3.58 3.36
CA TRP A 220 -3.97 2.23 3.65
C TRP A 220 -5.08 1.20 3.96
N TYR A 221 -6.20 1.57 4.60
CA TYR A 221 -7.32 0.63 4.86
C TYR A 221 -8.46 0.68 3.82
N SER A 222 -8.52 1.71 2.96
CA SER A 222 -9.37 1.71 1.74
C SER A 222 -9.08 0.56 0.76
N SER A 223 -7.94 -0.12 0.95
CA SER A 223 -7.50 -1.25 0.13
C SER A 223 -8.10 -2.61 0.53
N LYS A 224 -9.07 -2.65 1.46
CA LYS A 224 -9.47 -3.88 2.19
C LYS A 224 -10.92 -4.37 2.03
N THR A 225 -11.81 -3.79 1.22
CA THR A 225 -13.18 -4.31 1.03
C THR A 225 -13.49 -4.59 -0.44
N ALA A 226 -13.35 -5.85 -0.85
CA ALA A 226 -13.71 -6.34 -2.18
C ALA A 226 -14.50 -7.65 -2.06
N ASP A 227 -15.69 -7.57 -1.46
CA ASP A 227 -16.75 -8.56 -1.59
C ASP A 227 -17.85 -7.94 -2.47
N PHE A 228 -17.70 -8.03 -3.80
CA PHE A 228 -18.67 -7.48 -4.78
C PHE A 228 -19.02 -8.47 -5.90
N VAL A 229 -18.55 -9.71 -5.81
CA VAL A 229 -18.63 -10.68 -6.92
C VAL A 229 -19.98 -11.40 -6.99
N GLY A 230 -20.67 -11.62 -5.86
CA GLY A 230 -21.99 -12.27 -5.85
C GLY A 230 -23.09 -11.46 -6.55
N ALA A 231 -23.18 -10.16 -6.24
CA ALA A 231 -24.20 -9.27 -6.81
C ALA A 231 -24.02 -9.02 -8.33
N SER A 232 -22.82 -9.24 -8.87
CA SER A 232 -22.54 -9.05 -10.29
C SER A 232 -23.04 -10.21 -11.16
N ILE A 233 -23.23 -11.40 -10.58
CA ILE A 233 -23.73 -12.59 -11.28
C ILE A 233 -25.26 -12.56 -11.32
N GLU A 234 -25.93 -12.17 -10.23
CA GLU A 234 -27.39 -12.00 -10.20
C GLU A 234 -27.86 -10.85 -11.12
N ALA A 235 -27.11 -9.73 -11.18
CA ALA A 235 -27.41 -8.63 -12.10
C ALA A 235 -27.18 -8.99 -13.59
N ALA A 236 -26.34 -9.98 -13.89
CA ALA A 236 -26.16 -10.50 -15.26
C ALA A 236 -27.33 -11.41 -15.66
N ASP A 237 -27.85 -12.20 -14.71
CA ASP A 237 -28.97 -13.14 -14.91
C ASP A 237 -30.32 -12.41 -15.06
N GLU A 238 -30.55 -11.31 -14.34
CA GLU A 238 -31.81 -10.51 -14.43
C GLU A 238 -31.95 -9.73 -15.75
N SER A 239 -30.92 -9.68 -16.60
CA SER A 239 -30.96 -8.97 -17.89
C SER A 239 -31.23 -9.88 -19.10
N PHE A 240 -31.62 -11.13 -18.86
CA PHE A 240 -31.95 -12.10 -19.90
C PHE A 240 -33.39 -11.94 -20.40
N ASP A 241 -33.54 -11.13 -21.44
CA ASP A 241 -34.65 -11.27 -22.39
C ASP A 241 -34.04 -11.69 -23.74
N SER A 242 -34.38 -12.89 -24.21
CA SER A 242 -33.68 -13.64 -25.26
C SER A 242 -33.98 -13.19 -26.69
N ASP A 243 -34.72 -12.10 -26.88
CA ASP A 243 -35.45 -11.91 -28.14
C ASP A 243 -34.78 -10.93 -29.13
N GLN A 244 -33.65 -10.31 -28.78
CA GLN A 244 -32.87 -9.47 -29.71
C GLN A 244 -31.35 -9.62 -29.51
N ALA A 245 -30.76 -10.65 -30.12
CA ALA A 245 -29.29 -10.74 -30.24
C ALA A 245 -28.77 -9.71 -31.25
N ALA A 246 -27.79 -8.90 -30.85
CA ALA A 246 -27.09 -8.00 -31.76
C ALA A 246 -26.33 -8.82 -32.83
N PRO A 247 -26.27 -8.36 -34.09
CA PRO A 247 -25.54 -9.07 -35.14
C PRO A 247 -24.06 -9.18 -34.76
N ALA A 248 -23.50 -10.39 -34.90
CA ALA A 248 -22.08 -10.64 -34.69
C ALA A 248 -21.24 -9.66 -35.52
N ALA A 249 -20.11 -9.24 -34.96
CA ALA A 249 -19.16 -8.30 -35.55
C ALA A 249 -18.56 -8.84 -36.86
N ALA A 250 -19.30 -8.74 -37.96
CA ALA A 250 -18.88 -9.17 -39.28
C ALA A 250 -18.05 -8.08 -39.98
N ALA A 251 -17.11 -8.49 -40.83
CA ALA A 251 -16.28 -7.61 -41.64
C ALA A 251 -17.07 -7.03 -42.84
N THR A 252 -18.04 -6.13 -42.60
CA THR A 252 -18.93 -5.61 -43.66
C THR A 252 -18.49 -4.25 -44.23
N GLY A 253 -17.44 -3.63 -43.69
CA GLY A 253 -17.01 -2.27 -44.09
C GLY A 253 -17.92 -1.15 -43.59
N GLU A 254 -18.91 -1.46 -42.74
CA GLU A 254 -19.79 -0.51 -42.09
C GLU A 254 -19.10 0.17 -40.89
N LYS A 255 -19.52 1.40 -40.56
CA LYS A 255 -19.02 2.14 -39.38
C LYS A 255 -19.57 1.54 -38.09
N ALA A 256 -18.86 1.72 -36.98
CA ALA A 256 -19.40 1.36 -35.66
C ALA A 256 -20.57 2.28 -35.30
N TYR A 257 -21.60 1.73 -34.65
CA TYR A 257 -22.71 2.51 -34.13
C TYR A 257 -23.38 1.81 -32.95
N LYS A 258 -24.02 2.61 -32.09
CA LYS A 258 -24.82 2.13 -30.97
C LYS A 258 -26.19 1.68 -31.48
N ILE A 259 -26.59 0.45 -31.17
CA ILE A 259 -27.93 -0.06 -31.49
C ILE A 259 -28.89 0.35 -30.38
N ASP A 260 -28.51 0.05 -29.13
CA ASP A 260 -29.20 0.47 -27.90
C ASP A 260 -28.19 0.63 -26.75
N ASP A 261 -28.66 0.81 -25.51
CA ASP A 261 -27.80 1.04 -24.34
C ASP A 261 -26.86 -0.13 -23.98
N LYS A 262 -27.18 -1.34 -24.40
CA LYS A 262 -26.40 -2.56 -24.13
C LYS A 262 -25.82 -3.20 -25.39
N ASN A 263 -26.33 -2.87 -26.58
CA ASN A 263 -25.98 -3.49 -27.85
C ASN A 263 -25.34 -2.50 -28.84
N PHE A 264 -24.25 -2.93 -29.46
CA PHE A 264 -23.43 -2.12 -30.34
C PHE A 264 -23.02 -2.92 -31.56
N TYR A 265 -23.01 -2.28 -32.72
CA TYR A 265 -22.34 -2.82 -33.89
C TYR A 265 -20.87 -2.37 -33.86
N VAL A 266 -19.95 -3.33 -33.74
CA VAL A 266 -18.50 -3.08 -33.68
C VAL A 266 -17.83 -3.84 -34.83
N PRO A 267 -17.44 -3.19 -35.93
CA PRO A 267 -16.88 -3.86 -37.08
C PRO A 267 -15.47 -4.40 -36.80
N VAL A 268 -15.18 -5.59 -37.32
CA VAL A 268 -13.86 -6.23 -37.28
C VAL A 268 -13.34 -6.35 -38.70
N GLY A 269 -12.23 -5.67 -39.00
CA GLY A 269 -11.58 -5.67 -40.30
C GLY A 269 -10.38 -6.62 -40.39
N PRO A 270 -9.84 -6.85 -41.60
CA PRO A 270 -8.69 -7.73 -41.82
C PRO A 270 -7.38 -7.19 -41.21
N ASN A 271 -7.33 -5.90 -40.90
CA ASN A 271 -6.19 -5.24 -40.26
C ASN A 271 -6.34 -5.12 -38.74
N ASP A 272 -7.39 -5.68 -38.15
CA ASP A 272 -7.49 -5.81 -36.70
C ASP A 272 -6.60 -6.93 -36.19
N ALA A 273 -6.03 -6.74 -35.00
CA ALA A 273 -5.35 -7.82 -34.30
C ALA A 273 -6.38 -8.85 -33.83
N SER A 274 -6.53 -9.93 -34.60
CA SER A 274 -7.47 -11.02 -34.34
C SER A 274 -6.73 -12.29 -33.90
N LEU A 275 -7.36 -13.09 -33.03
CA LEU A 275 -6.96 -14.44 -32.63
C LEU A 275 -8.17 -15.36 -32.70
N GLY A 276 -8.02 -16.54 -33.30
CA GLY A 276 -9.12 -17.50 -33.50
C GLY A 276 -9.75 -17.41 -34.89
N PRO A 277 -10.77 -18.25 -35.20
CA PRO A 277 -11.37 -18.35 -36.52
C PRO A 277 -12.06 -17.05 -36.96
N GLU A 278 -11.92 -16.68 -38.23
CA GLU A 278 -12.55 -15.45 -38.74
C GLU A 278 -14.08 -15.53 -38.75
N ASP A 279 -14.63 -16.73 -38.91
CA ASP A 279 -16.05 -17.07 -38.95
C ASP A 279 -16.61 -17.58 -37.60
N ALA A 280 -15.87 -17.36 -36.51
CA ALA A 280 -16.28 -17.77 -35.18
C ALA A 280 -17.66 -17.19 -34.81
N LYS A 281 -18.53 -18.04 -34.24
CA LYS A 281 -19.89 -17.65 -33.81
C LYS A 281 -19.91 -16.61 -32.70
N VAL A 282 -18.81 -16.52 -31.94
CA VAL A 282 -18.64 -15.56 -30.86
C VAL A 282 -17.40 -14.73 -31.13
N THR A 283 -17.58 -13.41 -31.17
CA THR A 283 -16.49 -12.45 -31.31
C THR A 283 -16.40 -11.57 -30.06
N VAL A 284 -15.23 -11.55 -29.42
CA VAL A 284 -14.90 -10.72 -28.27
C VAL A 284 -14.01 -9.57 -28.75
N VAL A 285 -14.52 -8.34 -28.75
CA VAL A 285 -13.76 -7.14 -29.11
C VAL A 285 -13.38 -6.35 -27.86
N GLU A 286 -12.08 -6.08 -27.69
CA GLU A 286 -11.53 -5.29 -26.60
C GLU A 286 -10.93 -3.98 -27.14
N PHE A 287 -11.40 -2.83 -26.66
CA PHE A 287 -10.69 -1.55 -26.79
C PHE A 287 -9.83 -1.30 -25.57
N ALA A 288 -8.51 -1.21 -25.76
CA ALA A 288 -7.57 -1.19 -24.64
C ALA A 288 -6.35 -0.29 -24.83
N ASP A 289 -5.71 -0.02 -23.69
CA ASP A 289 -4.51 0.79 -23.53
C ASP A 289 -3.46 -0.04 -22.77
N PHE A 290 -2.27 -0.19 -23.37
CA PHE A 290 -1.14 -0.91 -22.78
C PHE A 290 -0.60 -0.31 -21.48
N GLN A 291 -0.95 0.92 -21.08
CA GLN A 291 -0.62 1.52 -19.79
C GLN A 291 -1.76 1.54 -18.77
N CYS A 292 -2.96 1.10 -19.16
CA CYS A 292 -4.10 1.06 -18.26
C CYS A 292 -4.04 -0.20 -17.37
N GLY A 293 -4.08 0.00 -16.05
CA GLY A 293 -4.08 -1.12 -15.09
C GLY A 293 -5.33 -1.99 -15.15
N TYR A 294 -6.48 -1.45 -15.56
CA TYR A 294 -7.70 -2.25 -15.77
C TYR A 294 -7.62 -3.10 -17.04
N CYS A 295 -7.02 -2.59 -18.12
CA CYS A 295 -6.73 -3.39 -19.31
C CYS A 295 -5.80 -4.56 -18.98
N LYS A 296 -4.77 -4.35 -18.15
CA LYS A 296 -3.93 -5.46 -17.65
C LYS A 296 -4.72 -6.50 -16.85
N LYS A 297 -5.71 -6.08 -16.06
CA LYS A 297 -6.59 -7.02 -15.35
C LYS A 297 -7.43 -7.83 -16.33
N LEU A 298 -8.02 -7.19 -17.35
CA LEU A 298 -8.80 -7.86 -18.38
C LEU A 298 -7.95 -8.80 -19.25
N PHE A 299 -6.73 -8.39 -19.60
CA PHE A 299 -5.73 -9.22 -20.26
C PHE A 299 -5.57 -10.59 -19.55
N TYR A 300 -5.39 -10.58 -18.22
CA TYR A 300 -5.28 -11.81 -17.45
C TYR A 300 -6.59 -12.60 -17.39
N SER A 301 -7.76 -11.96 -17.37
CA SER A 301 -9.05 -12.66 -17.45
C SER A 301 -9.26 -13.33 -18.82
N LEU A 302 -8.82 -12.69 -19.91
CA LEU A 302 -9.01 -13.18 -21.27
C LEU A 302 -7.96 -14.23 -21.67
N THR A 303 -6.75 -14.20 -21.10
CA THR A 303 -5.65 -15.11 -21.52
C THR A 303 -6.03 -16.60 -21.43
N PRO A 304 -6.61 -17.11 -20.32
CA PRO A 304 -7.07 -18.50 -20.25
C PRO A 304 -8.20 -18.80 -21.25
N LEU A 305 -9.07 -17.82 -21.52
CA LEU A 305 -10.20 -17.97 -22.43
C LEU A 305 -9.76 -17.99 -23.89
N LYS A 306 -8.77 -17.18 -24.26
CA LYS A 306 -8.10 -17.20 -25.58
C LYS A 306 -7.52 -18.58 -25.87
N LYS A 307 -6.91 -19.22 -24.87
CA LYS A 307 -6.38 -20.59 -25.01
C LYS A 307 -7.50 -21.63 -25.03
N LYS A 308 -8.50 -21.51 -24.14
CA LYS A 308 -9.60 -22.47 -24.00
C LYS A 308 -10.52 -22.51 -25.22
N PHE A 309 -10.80 -21.35 -25.80
CA PHE A 309 -11.72 -21.18 -26.92
C PHE A 309 -11.01 -20.78 -28.22
N ALA A 310 -9.72 -21.09 -28.35
CA ALA A 310 -8.88 -20.70 -29.48
C ALA A 310 -9.49 -21.09 -30.84
N ASP A 311 -10.21 -22.21 -30.89
CA ASP A 311 -10.82 -22.77 -32.11
C ASP A 311 -12.32 -22.44 -32.25
N GLU A 312 -12.93 -21.77 -31.27
CA GLU A 312 -14.39 -21.52 -31.23
C GLU A 312 -14.76 -20.03 -31.17
N VAL A 313 -13.85 -19.18 -30.69
CA VAL A 313 -14.11 -17.76 -30.39
C VAL A 313 -13.04 -16.89 -31.04
N ARG A 314 -13.48 -15.78 -31.65
CA ARG A 314 -12.58 -14.77 -32.20
C ARG A 314 -12.34 -13.67 -31.18
N PHE A 315 -11.09 -13.48 -30.76
CA PHE A 315 -10.68 -12.39 -29.89
C PHE A 315 -10.03 -11.28 -30.72
N VAL A 316 -10.49 -10.05 -30.54
CA VAL A 316 -10.06 -8.90 -31.33
C VAL A 316 -9.60 -7.80 -30.39
N PHE A 317 -8.40 -7.29 -30.64
CA PHE A 317 -7.85 -6.14 -29.92
C PHE A 317 -7.92 -4.88 -30.80
N LYS A 318 -8.44 -3.79 -30.24
CA LYS A 318 -8.49 -2.46 -30.84
C LYS A 318 -7.77 -1.46 -29.93
N HIS A 319 -6.95 -0.60 -30.54
CA HIS A 319 -6.16 0.37 -29.80
C HIS A 319 -7.03 1.53 -29.30
N PHE A 320 -6.92 1.83 -28.01
CA PHE A 320 -7.45 3.06 -27.42
C PHE A 320 -6.43 3.64 -26.43
N PRO A 321 -5.28 4.16 -26.89
CA PRO A 321 -4.29 4.74 -26.00
C PRO A 321 -4.85 6.00 -25.33
N MET A 322 -4.73 6.10 -24.00
CA MET A 322 -5.12 7.28 -23.23
C MET A 322 -4.01 8.34 -23.24
N ASN A 323 -3.60 8.73 -24.45
CA ASN A 323 -2.50 9.65 -24.69
C ASN A 323 -2.80 10.51 -25.92
N LYS A 324 -2.59 11.83 -25.82
CA LYS A 324 -2.92 12.78 -26.90
C LYS A 324 -2.18 12.58 -28.20
N LYS A 325 -0.99 11.98 -28.18
CA LYS A 325 -0.19 11.76 -29.39
C LYS A 325 -0.91 10.87 -30.40
N CYS A 326 -1.70 9.91 -29.93
CA CYS A 326 -2.45 8.96 -30.75
C CYS A 326 -3.97 9.10 -30.61
N ASN A 327 -4.49 9.81 -29.61
CA ASN A 327 -5.92 9.88 -29.32
C ASN A 327 -6.35 11.32 -28.96
N ASP A 328 -6.96 12.01 -29.92
CA ASP A 328 -7.36 13.41 -29.82
C ASP A 328 -8.56 13.62 -28.86
N THR A 329 -9.26 12.54 -28.45
CA THR A 329 -10.39 12.60 -27.49
C THR A 329 -9.94 12.75 -26.03
N ILE A 330 -8.66 12.50 -25.74
CA ILE A 330 -8.13 12.42 -24.37
C ILE A 330 -7.47 13.74 -23.97
N LYS A 331 -7.84 14.29 -22.81
CA LYS A 331 -7.39 15.63 -22.36
C LYS A 331 -6.13 15.62 -21.48
N ASN A 332 -5.66 14.47 -21.01
CA ASN A 332 -4.48 14.36 -20.13
C ASN A 332 -3.47 13.33 -20.66
N ASP A 333 -2.19 13.51 -20.32
CA ASP A 333 -1.09 12.65 -20.81
C ASP A 333 -0.51 11.79 -19.67
N ARG A 334 -1.36 11.28 -18.79
CA ARG A 334 -0.92 10.45 -17.65
C ARG A 334 -0.33 9.12 -18.13
N HIS A 335 -0.84 8.57 -19.23
CA HIS A 335 -0.27 7.40 -19.88
C HIS A 335 0.78 7.82 -20.92
N ARG A 336 1.94 8.26 -20.44
CA ARG A 336 3.01 8.87 -21.23
C ARG A 336 3.49 8.04 -22.43
N TYR A 337 3.48 6.72 -22.32
CA TYR A 337 4.02 5.77 -23.30
C TYR A 337 2.94 4.91 -23.99
N ALA A 338 1.64 5.15 -23.75
CA ALA A 338 0.56 4.34 -24.32
C ALA A 338 0.52 4.37 -25.86
N CYS A 339 0.76 5.55 -26.45
CA CYS A 339 0.86 5.71 -27.89
C CYS A 339 2.09 4.97 -28.45
N ASP A 340 3.26 5.09 -27.80
CA ASP A 340 4.48 4.41 -28.24
C ASP A 340 4.35 2.88 -28.15
N ALA A 341 3.75 2.36 -27.07
CA ALA A 341 3.47 0.93 -26.91
C ALA A 341 2.46 0.42 -27.94
N SER A 342 1.45 1.22 -28.28
CA SER A 342 0.48 0.89 -29.33
C SER A 342 1.14 0.82 -30.72
N VAL A 343 2.05 1.74 -31.03
CA VAL A 343 2.83 1.71 -32.28
C VAL A 343 3.76 0.50 -32.31
N ALA A 344 4.41 0.16 -31.19
CA ALA A 344 5.26 -1.04 -31.10
C ALA A 344 4.46 -2.33 -31.38
N ALA A 345 3.26 -2.44 -30.80
CA ALA A 345 2.36 -3.56 -31.05
C ALA A 345 1.87 -3.61 -32.51
N GLU A 346 1.50 -2.47 -33.11
CA GLU A 346 1.12 -2.41 -34.53
C GLU A 346 2.29 -2.81 -35.46
N CYS A 347 3.50 -2.39 -35.14
CA CYS A 347 4.69 -2.82 -35.90
C CYS A 347 4.98 -4.31 -35.75
N ALA A 348 4.68 -4.91 -34.59
CA ALA A 348 4.73 -6.35 -34.41
C ALA A 348 3.62 -7.07 -35.21
N ARG A 349 2.41 -6.49 -35.29
CA ARG A 349 1.30 -7.01 -36.10
C ARG A 349 1.65 -7.15 -37.57
N ARG A 350 2.33 -6.15 -38.14
CA ARG A 350 2.79 -6.17 -39.55
C ARG A 350 3.75 -7.33 -39.84
N GLN A 351 4.40 -7.86 -38.81
CA GLN A 351 5.30 -9.01 -38.90
C GLN A 351 4.67 -10.30 -38.35
N GLY A 352 3.35 -10.32 -38.11
CA GLY A 352 2.62 -11.49 -37.64
C GLY A 352 2.82 -11.83 -36.16
N ARG A 353 3.40 -10.92 -35.36
CA ARG A 353 3.75 -11.17 -33.94
C ARG A 353 3.04 -10.24 -32.95
N PHE A 354 1.81 -9.84 -33.30
CA PHE A 354 1.06 -8.93 -32.45
C PHE A 354 0.83 -9.49 -31.05
N TRP A 355 0.40 -10.75 -30.94
CA TRP A 355 -0.02 -11.33 -29.67
C TRP A 355 1.16 -11.58 -28.72
N GLU A 356 2.32 -11.98 -29.26
CA GLU A 356 3.55 -12.10 -28.48
C GLU A 356 4.00 -10.75 -27.93
N MET A 357 3.97 -9.70 -28.76
CA MET A 357 4.28 -8.34 -28.33
C MET A 357 3.25 -7.82 -27.33
N HIS A 358 1.96 -7.98 -27.62
CA HIS A 358 0.84 -7.60 -26.76
C HIS A 358 0.98 -8.20 -25.35
N ASP A 359 1.30 -9.49 -25.26
CA ASP A 359 1.47 -10.19 -24.00
C ASP A 359 2.67 -9.64 -23.22
N LEU A 360 3.82 -9.41 -23.89
CA LEU A 360 4.99 -8.80 -23.26
C LEU A 360 4.71 -7.38 -22.74
N LEU A 361 3.99 -6.56 -23.51
CA LEU A 361 3.66 -5.19 -23.12
C LEU A 361 2.74 -5.15 -21.88
N PHE A 362 1.73 -6.02 -21.80
CA PHE A 362 0.85 -6.09 -20.62
C PHE A 362 1.53 -6.71 -19.40
N LYS A 363 2.41 -7.69 -19.59
CA LYS A 363 3.29 -8.21 -18.54
C LYS A 363 4.17 -7.08 -17.97
N ASN A 364 4.77 -6.29 -18.85
CA ASN A 364 5.76 -5.26 -18.51
C ASN A 364 5.27 -3.80 -18.49
N GLN A 365 4.01 -3.52 -18.11
CA GLN A 365 3.44 -2.15 -18.14
C GLN A 365 4.26 -1.04 -17.44
N HIS A 366 5.13 -1.41 -16.50
CA HIS A 366 5.98 -0.48 -15.75
C HIS A 366 7.27 -0.09 -16.51
N LYS A 367 7.61 -0.81 -17.58
CA LYS A 367 8.80 -0.63 -18.43
C LYS A 367 8.36 -0.50 -19.91
N LEU A 368 7.77 0.64 -20.26
CA LEU A 368 7.27 0.91 -21.62
C LEU A 368 8.00 2.08 -22.30
N LYS A 369 9.22 2.43 -21.86
CA LYS A 369 10.01 3.48 -22.51
C LYS A 369 10.46 3.00 -23.88
N PRO A 370 10.85 3.89 -24.82
CA PRO A 370 11.30 3.49 -26.15
C PRO A 370 12.38 2.41 -26.17
N LYS A 371 13.35 2.47 -25.25
CA LYS A 371 14.39 1.43 -25.11
C LYS A 371 13.83 0.07 -24.68
N ASP A 372 12.79 0.05 -23.84
CA ASP A 372 12.17 -1.17 -23.34
C ASP A 372 11.33 -1.80 -24.47
N LEU A 373 10.62 -0.97 -25.24
CA LEU A 373 9.86 -1.40 -26.43
C LEU A 373 10.76 -1.98 -27.52
N GLN A 374 11.95 -1.40 -27.74
CA GLN A 374 12.95 -1.96 -28.65
C GLN A 374 13.42 -3.33 -28.17
N TYR A 375 13.71 -3.48 -26.88
CA TYR A 375 14.09 -4.76 -26.29
C TYR A 375 13.00 -5.83 -26.47
N TYR A 376 11.72 -5.49 -26.26
CA TYR A 376 10.63 -6.44 -26.47
C TYR A 376 10.44 -6.82 -27.94
N ALA A 377 10.67 -5.89 -28.87
CA ALA A 377 10.66 -6.18 -30.30
C ALA A 377 11.74 -7.20 -30.68
N GLU A 378 12.93 -7.09 -30.09
CA GLU A 378 14.01 -8.08 -30.26
C GLU A 378 13.60 -9.43 -29.65
N GLN A 379 13.02 -9.43 -28.45
CA GLN A 379 12.61 -10.66 -27.75
C GLN A 379 11.52 -11.46 -28.46
N VAL A 380 10.52 -10.80 -29.05
CA VAL A 380 9.51 -11.52 -29.85
C VAL A 380 10.04 -11.93 -31.22
N GLY A 381 11.29 -11.59 -31.56
CA GLY A 381 11.93 -11.96 -32.82
C GLY A 381 11.44 -11.15 -34.01
N LEU A 382 11.25 -9.84 -33.85
CA LEU A 382 11.01 -8.95 -34.98
C LEU A 382 12.28 -8.70 -35.80
N ASP A 383 12.11 -8.48 -37.11
CA ASP A 383 13.11 -7.84 -37.94
C ASP A 383 13.25 -6.37 -37.50
N MET A 384 14.37 -6.05 -36.87
CA MET A 384 14.62 -4.74 -36.29
C MET A 384 14.80 -3.63 -37.34
N ALA A 385 15.19 -3.97 -38.57
CA ALA A 385 15.24 -3.00 -39.66
C ALA A 385 13.83 -2.63 -40.12
N GLN A 386 12.95 -3.61 -40.31
CA GLN A 386 11.54 -3.39 -40.64
C GLN A 386 10.78 -2.70 -39.49
N TYR A 387 11.08 -3.08 -38.24
CA TYR A 387 10.51 -2.44 -37.05
C TYR A 387 10.90 -0.95 -37.01
N GLY A 388 12.19 -0.63 -37.19
CA GLY A 388 12.66 0.76 -37.23
C GLY A 388 12.12 1.58 -38.42
N GLN A 389 11.75 0.94 -39.52
CA GLN A 389 11.01 1.59 -40.62
C GLN A 389 9.55 1.86 -40.21
N CYS A 390 8.86 0.87 -39.65
CA CYS A 390 7.49 0.99 -39.19
C CYS A 390 7.31 2.07 -38.11
N LEU A 391 8.24 2.20 -37.16
CA LEU A 391 8.19 3.26 -36.14
C LEU A 391 8.19 4.69 -36.73
N ARG A 392 8.69 4.86 -37.96
CA ARG A 392 8.73 6.14 -38.68
C ARG A 392 7.62 6.30 -39.70
N ASP A 393 6.85 5.25 -39.96
CA ASP A 393 5.77 5.22 -40.93
C ASP A 393 4.50 5.85 -40.32
N PRO A 394 4.00 6.97 -40.87
CA PRO A 394 2.77 7.61 -40.37
C PRO A 394 1.55 6.68 -40.39
N SER A 395 1.52 5.67 -41.27
CA SER A 395 0.39 4.75 -41.37
C SER A 395 0.26 3.85 -40.14
N ALA A 396 1.32 3.62 -39.36
CA ALA A 396 1.24 2.87 -38.10
C ALA A 396 0.45 3.65 -37.04
N VAL A 397 0.67 4.97 -36.95
CA VAL A 397 -0.12 5.85 -36.08
C VAL A 397 -1.54 6.04 -36.62
N GLN A 398 -1.70 6.11 -37.94
CA GLN A 398 -3.02 6.23 -38.55
C GLN A 398 -3.91 5.04 -38.21
N ARG A 399 -3.38 3.80 -38.24
CA ARG A 399 -4.14 2.61 -37.86
C ARG A 399 -4.69 2.70 -36.43
N ILE A 400 -3.89 3.21 -35.49
CA ILE A 400 -4.32 3.45 -34.10
C ILE A 400 -5.42 4.52 -34.06
N LYS A 401 -5.27 5.59 -34.85
CA LYS A 401 -6.30 6.65 -34.95
C LYS A 401 -7.61 6.13 -35.54
N ASP A 402 -7.57 5.16 -36.45
CA ASP A 402 -8.78 4.55 -37.02
C ASP A 402 -9.57 3.77 -35.94
N ASP A 403 -8.88 3.05 -35.04
CA ASP A 403 -9.53 2.42 -33.88
C ASP A 403 -10.10 3.46 -32.91
N VAL A 404 -9.37 4.57 -32.68
CA VAL A 404 -9.84 5.68 -31.84
C VAL A 404 -11.07 6.37 -32.45
N ALA A 405 -11.11 6.57 -33.77
CA ALA A 405 -12.25 7.15 -34.46
C ALA A 405 -13.48 6.24 -34.34
N MET A 406 -13.29 4.93 -34.53
CA MET A 406 -14.33 3.93 -34.30
C MET A 406 -14.85 3.97 -32.87
N ALA A 407 -13.94 4.05 -31.89
CA ALA A 407 -14.29 4.15 -30.49
C ALA A 407 -15.10 5.42 -30.18
N ALA A 408 -14.82 6.53 -30.87
CA ALA A 408 -15.58 7.77 -30.75
C ALA A 408 -17.01 7.63 -31.31
N ASP A 409 -17.20 6.92 -32.43
CA ASP A 409 -18.52 6.66 -33.04
C ASP A 409 -19.46 5.86 -32.11
N ILE A 410 -18.90 5.09 -31.16
CA ILE A 410 -19.64 4.36 -30.12
C ILE A 410 -19.40 4.93 -28.71
N GLU A 411 -19.02 6.21 -28.63
CA GLU A 411 -18.93 7.01 -27.40
C GLU A 411 -18.01 6.43 -26.30
N ILE A 412 -16.96 5.71 -26.70
CA ILE A 412 -15.94 5.21 -25.77
C ILE A 412 -15.09 6.37 -25.25
N THR A 413 -15.10 6.54 -23.94
CA THR A 413 -14.35 7.60 -23.22
C THR A 413 -13.25 7.07 -22.30
N GLY A 414 -13.02 5.74 -22.28
CA GLY A 414 -12.02 5.12 -21.41
C GLY A 414 -11.99 3.61 -21.53
N THR A 415 -10.95 2.98 -20.95
CA THR A 415 -10.59 1.57 -21.17
C THR A 415 -10.57 0.74 -19.88
N PRO A 416 -10.75 -0.60 -19.95
CA PRO A 416 -11.11 -1.36 -21.15
C PRO A 416 -12.60 -1.23 -21.50
N ARG A 417 -12.94 -1.41 -22.76
CA ARG A 417 -14.32 -1.67 -23.21
C ARG A 417 -14.36 -3.00 -23.93
N THR A 418 -15.25 -3.88 -23.48
CA THR A 418 -15.38 -5.23 -24.02
C THR A 418 -16.75 -5.40 -24.63
N TYR A 419 -16.79 -5.98 -25.81
CA TYR A 419 -18.01 -6.33 -26.53
C TYR A 419 -17.98 -7.81 -26.86
N ILE A 420 -19.02 -8.56 -26.52
CA ILE A 420 -19.16 -9.97 -26.91
C ILE A 420 -20.38 -10.05 -27.83
N ASN A 421 -20.16 -10.34 -29.11
CA ASN A 421 -21.20 -10.26 -30.15
C ASN A 421 -21.96 -8.92 -30.12
N GLY A 422 -21.24 -7.81 -29.96
CA GLY A 422 -21.83 -6.48 -29.89
C GLY A 422 -22.45 -6.11 -28.53
N ARG A 423 -22.64 -7.06 -27.62
CA ARG A 423 -23.12 -6.79 -26.26
C ARG A 423 -22.03 -6.16 -25.41
N TYR A 424 -22.31 -5.00 -24.85
CA TYR A 424 -21.35 -4.22 -24.09
C TYR A 424 -21.20 -4.69 -22.64
N PHE A 425 -19.95 -4.87 -22.23
CA PHE A 425 -19.56 -5.19 -20.87
C PHE A 425 -18.64 -4.12 -20.27
N ARG A 426 -19.04 -3.59 -19.12
CA ARG A 426 -18.34 -2.49 -18.45
C ARG A 426 -17.14 -2.99 -17.63
N GLY A 427 -15.95 -2.53 -17.98
CA GLY A 427 -14.73 -2.69 -17.19
C GLY A 427 -14.06 -4.07 -17.30
N ALA A 428 -13.13 -4.34 -16.38
CA ALA A 428 -12.36 -5.57 -16.36
C ALA A 428 -13.12 -6.69 -15.63
N LEU A 429 -13.95 -7.42 -16.37
CA LEU A 429 -14.75 -8.51 -15.85
C LEU A 429 -13.88 -9.70 -15.37
N PRO A 430 -14.34 -10.45 -14.35
CA PRO A 430 -13.75 -11.72 -13.96
C PRO A 430 -13.80 -12.75 -15.09
N GLN A 431 -12.82 -13.65 -15.14
CA GLN A 431 -12.76 -14.74 -16.11
C GLN A 431 -14.05 -15.57 -16.14
N GLN A 432 -14.59 -15.94 -14.97
CA GLN A 432 -15.76 -16.82 -14.88
C GLN A 432 -17.01 -16.19 -15.50
N THR A 433 -17.17 -14.87 -15.33
CA THR A 433 -18.27 -14.12 -15.95
C THR A 433 -18.12 -14.09 -17.46
N LEU A 434 -16.92 -13.79 -17.97
CA LEU A 434 -16.63 -13.78 -19.41
C LEU A 434 -16.82 -15.16 -20.03
N GLU A 435 -16.36 -16.20 -19.35
CA GLU A 435 -16.53 -17.60 -19.76
C GLU A 435 -18.00 -18.01 -19.83
N HIS A 436 -18.78 -17.65 -18.81
CA HIS A 436 -20.22 -17.92 -18.77
C HIS A 436 -20.93 -17.27 -19.95
N VAL A 437 -20.66 -15.99 -20.21
CA VAL A 437 -21.24 -15.27 -21.35
C VAL A 437 -20.81 -15.90 -22.67
N ILE A 438 -19.52 -16.22 -22.85
CA ILE A 438 -19.02 -16.87 -24.07
C ILE A 438 -19.73 -18.22 -24.31
N LEU A 439 -19.86 -19.06 -23.28
CA LEU A 439 -20.53 -20.35 -23.40
C LEU A 439 -22.01 -20.17 -23.76
N GLN A 440 -22.67 -19.19 -23.16
CA GLN A 440 -24.06 -18.87 -23.45
C GLN A 440 -24.26 -18.38 -24.88
N GLU A 441 -23.37 -17.51 -25.38
CA GLU A 441 -23.35 -17.04 -26.79
C GLU A 441 -23.03 -18.17 -27.78
N LEU A 442 -22.24 -19.17 -27.36
CA LEU A 442 -22.04 -20.41 -28.14
C LEU A 442 -23.27 -21.33 -28.15
N GLY A 443 -24.37 -20.95 -27.49
CA GLY A 443 -25.57 -21.78 -27.33
C GLY A 443 -25.34 -23.00 -26.44
N ARG A 444 -24.26 -23.00 -25.65
CA ARG A 444 -23.91 -24.07 -24.72
C ARG A 444 -24.40 -23.64 -23.34
N LYS A 445 -25.08 -24.54 -22.63
CA LYS A 445 -25.22 -24.34 -21.20
C LYS A 445 -23.81 -24.33 -20.63
N ALA A 446 -23.42 -23.25 -19.95
CA ALA A 446 -22.37 -23.35 -18.95
C ALA A 446 -22.72 -24.58 -18.13
N ALA A 447 -21.79 -25.55 -18.01
CA ALA A 447 -22.07 -26.81 -17.35
C ALA A 447 -22.83 -26.49 -16.07
N GLY A 448 -24.05 -27.01 -15.97
CA GLY A 448 -25.00 -26.71 -14.90
C GLY A 448 -24.52 -27.30 -13.59
N GLU A 449 -23.31 -26.96 -13.17
CA GLU A 449 -23.02 -26.78 -11.77
C GLU A 449 -23.59 -25.40 -11.41
N LYS A 450 -24.77 -25.39 -10.77
CA LYS A 450 -24.89 -24.55 -9.55
C LYS A 450 -23.54 -24.67 -8.86
N PRO A 451 -22.84 -23.58 -8.47
CA PRO A 451 -21.47 -23.66 -7.97
C PRO A 451 -21.44 -24.86 -7.05
N GLN A 452 -20.88 -25.98 -7.55
CA GLN A 452 -20.70 -27.10 -6.66
C GLN A 452 -19.75 -26.47 -5.66
N PRO A 453 -20.09 -26.42 -4.36
CA PRO A 453 -19.11 -26.01 -3.38
C PRO A 453 -17.93 -26.91 -3.71
N ILE A 454 -16.87 -26.32 -4.29
CA ILE A 454 -15.78 -27.04 -4.96
C ILE A 454 -15.59 -28.25 -4.11
N ALA A 455 -15.94 -29.44 -4.62
CA ALA A 455 -15.97 -30.65 -3.81
C ALA A 455 -14.67 -30.57 -3.06
N LYS A 456 -14.75 -30.38 -1.72
CA LYS A 456 -13.58 -29.98 -0.94
C LYS A 456 -12.50 -30.90 -1.46
N ALA A 457 -11.52 -30.37 -2.20
CA ALA A 457 -10.28 -31.11 -2.26
C ALA A 457 -10.03 -31.33 -0.79
N SER A 458 -9.90 -32.59 -0.43
CA SER A 458 -9.63 -32.96 0.94
C SER A 458 -8.32 -32.26 1.19
N GLY A 459 -8.39 -31.01 1.69
CA GLY A 459 -7.24 -30.30 2.16
C GLY A 459 -6.61 -31.30 3.09
N PRO A 460 -5.30 -31.57 2.96
CA PRO A 460 -4.67 -32.65 3.68
C PRO A 460 -5.19 -32.62 5.10
N THR A 461 -5.84 -33.72 5.50
CA THR A 461 -6.52 -33.81 6.78
C THR A 461 -5.55 -33.28 7.84
N PRO A 462 -5.95 -32.40 8.78
CA PRO A 462 -5.04 -31.79 9.76
C PRO A 462 -4.30 -32.76 10.71
N ALA A 463 -4.26 -34.05 10.41
CA ALA A 463 -3.82 -35.13 11.29
C ALA A 463 -2.51 -35.82 10.88
N GLN A 464 -1.82 -35.49 9.77
CA GLN A 464 -0.63 -36.27 9.35
C GLN A 464 0.53 -35.48 8.74
N ALA A 465 0.88 -34.33 9.31
CA ALA A 465 2.22 -33.77 9.11
C ALA A 465 3.26 -34.58 9.92
N LYS A 466 3.47 -35.86 9.58
CA LYS A 466 4.73 -36.52 9.93
C LYS A 466 5.78 -35.78 9.12
N ALA A 467 6.74 -35.15 9.80
CA ALA A 467 7.92 -34.53 9.21
C ALA A 467 8.57 -35.50 8.22
N ALA A 468 8.26 -35.37 6.94
CA ALA A 468 8.80 -36.20 5.87
C ALA A 468 9.39 -35.29 4.79
N ALA A 469 10.61 -35.59 4.34
CA ALA A 469 11.17 -34.96 3.16
C ALA A 469 10.22 -35.13 1.96
N ALA A 470 9.87 -34.02 1.32
CA ALA A 470 9.13 -34.00 0.07
C ALA A 470 10.12 -34.12 -1.09
N GLN A 471 9.75 -34.90 -2.12
CA GLN A 471 10.52 -34.99 -3.36
C GLN A 471 10.00 -33.91 -4.33
N VAL A 472 10.89 -33.06 -4.85
CA VAL A 472 10.55 -32.03 -5.84
C VAL A 472 11.28 -32.34 -7.15
N LYS A 473 10.57 -32.14 -8.27
CA LYS A 473 11.10 -32.36 -9.63
C LYS A 473 11.15 -31.04 -10.39
N ILE A 474 12.28 -30.77 -11.02
CA ILE A 474 12.41 -29.71 -12.04
C ILE A 474 12.11 -30.35 -13.40
N ASP A 475 11.25 -29.74 -14.20
CA ASP A 475 11.08 -30.18 -15.59
C ASP A 475 12.41 -29.98 -16.32
N HIS A 476 13.02 -31.07 -16.79
CA HIS A 476 14.39 -31.17 -17.34
C HIS A 476 15.59 -31.21 -16.36
N GLY A 477 15.38 -31.40 -15.04
CA GLY A 477 16.45 -31.54 -14.03
C GLY A 477 16.50 -32.88 -13.28
N LYS A 478 17.49 -33.06 -12.38
CA LYS A 478 17.51 -34.18 -11.44
C LYS A 478 16.55 -33.90 -10.27
N PRO A 479 15.77 -34.89 -9.78
CA PRO A 479 14.95 -34.70 -8.60
C PRO A 479 15.82 -34.42 -7.38
N TYR A 480 15.33 -33.58 -6.47
CA TYR A 480 15.94 -33.37 -5.16
C TYR A 480 14.90 -33.53 -4.07
N TYR A 481 15.38 -33.72 -2.85
CA TYR A 481 14.57 -33.87 -1.65
C TYR A 481 14.75 -32.63 -0.79
N ILE A 482 13.62 -32.04 -0.39
CA ILE A 482 13.57 -30.92 0.53
C ILE A 482 12.71 -31.28 1.72
N ASP A 483 13.14 -30.86 2.90
CA ASP A 483 12.35 -31.08 4.10
C ASP A 483 11.07 -30.23 4.09
N SER A 484 9.92 -30.86 4.36
CA SER A 484 8.61 -30.19 4.32
C SER A 484 8.44 -29.10 5.39
N PHE A 485 9.19 -29.20 6.49
CA PHE A 485 9.24 -28.20 7.55
C PHE A 485 10.67 -27.72 7.72
N GLU A 486 10.86 -26.43 7.92
CA GLU A 486 12.18 -25.87 7.73
C GLU A 486 13.02 -25.88 9.00
N ALA A 487 14.31 -25.80 8.79
CA ALA A 487 15.29 -26.30 9.72
C ALA A 487 15.44 -25.37 10.93
N SER A 488 14.82 -25.73 12.05
CA SER A 488 15.27 -25.29 13.38
C SER A 488 16.62 -25.93 13.71
N LEU A 489 17.28 -25.50 14.79
CA LEU A 489 18.54 -26.11 15.23
C LEU A 489 18.30 -27.00 16.46
N ASP A 490 18.82 -28.23 16.45
CA ASP A 490 18.90 -29.04 17.67
C ASP A 490 20.01 -28.52 18.61
N ALA A 491 20.12 -29.10 19.81
CA ALA A 491 21.14 -28.72 20.80
C ALA A 491 22.58 -28.93 20.30
N LYS A 492 22.77 -29.70 19.22
CA LYS A 492 24.07 -29.97 18.58
C LYS A 492 24.27 -29.08 17.33
N GLY A 493 23.33 -28.19 17.03
CA GLY A 493 23.34 -27.31 15.88
C GLY A 493 23.10 -28.01 14.54
N ARG A 494 22.38 -29.16 14.54
CA ARG A 494 21.91 -29.81 13.30
C ARG A 494 20.58 -29.22 12.88
N ALA A 495 20.35 -29.16 11.57
CA ALA A 495 19.06 -28.82 11.00
C ALA A 495 17.95 -29.80 11.46
N LEU A 496 16.81 -29.27 11.89
CA LEU A 496 15.62 -29.97 12.37
C LEU A 496 14.40 -29.60 11.54
N SER A 497 13.83 -30.57 10.83
CA SER A 497 12.56 -30.41 10.14
C SER A 497 11.39 -30.71 11.07
N LEU A 498 10.80 -29.68 11.70
CA LEU A 498 9.70 -29.86 12.66
C LEU A 498 8.55 -28.88 12.42
N TYR A 499 7.34 -29.44 12.35
CA TYR A 499 6.10 -28.67 12.30
C TYR A 499 5.94 -27.79 13.56
N GLY A 500 5.48 -26.55 13.37
CA GLY A 500 5.12 -25.66 14.47
C GLY A 500 6.30 -25.03 15.21
N GLN A 501 7.51 -25.07 14.64
CA GLN A 501 8.70 -24.40 15.19
C GLN A 501 8.85 -22.97 14.64
N GLY A 502 9.59 -22.12 15.36
CA GLY A 502 9.92 -20.77 14.90
C GLY A 502 11.15 -20.76 13.99
N ALA A 503 11.39 -19.65 13.31
CA ALA A 503 12.58 -19.47 12.48
C ALA A 503 13.88 -19.62 13.30
N ALA A 504 14.91 -20.18 12.67
CA ALA A 504 16.15 -20.54 13.35
C ALA A 504 16.99 -19.35 13.84
N ASN A 505 16.70 -18.12 13.38
CA ASN A 505 17.52 -16.93 13.59
C ASN A 505 18.99 -17.23 13.25
N ALA A 506 19.19 -17.83 12.08
CA ALA A 506 20.49 -18.30 11.62
C ALA A 506 21.00 -17.38 10.50
N SER A 507 22.29 -17.07 10.54
CA SER A 507 23.01 -16.53 9.39
C SER A 507 23.17 -17.61 8.32
N TRP A 508 23.55 -17.21 7.11
CA TRP A 508 23.83 -18.17 6.03
C TRP A 508 24.90 -19.20 6.43
N TYR A 509 25.94 -18.77 7.17
CA TYR A 509 27.00 -19.66 7.65
C TYR A 509 26.47 -20.70 8.64
N GLU A 510 25.61 -20.28 9.56
CA GLU A 510 24.99 -21.15 10.56
C GLU A 510 24.00 -22.12 9.89
N ALA A 511 23.22 -21.64 8.92
CA ALA A 511 22.31 -22.42 8.10
C ALA A 511 23.04 -23.53 7.31
N LYS A 512 24.09 -23.16 6.58
CA LYS A 512 24.92 -24.11 5.81
C LYS A 512 25.52 -25.18 6.71
N ALA A 513 26.16 -24.78 7.81
CA ALA A 513 26.77 -25.71 8.75
C ALA A 513 25.73 -26.65 9.40
N ALA A 514 24.51 -26.15 9.66
CA ALA A 514 23.44 -26.96 10.23
C ALA A 514 22.89 -28.00 9.25
N CYS A 515 22.73 -27.64 7.97
CA CYS A 515 22.38 -28.60 6.92
C CYS A 515 23.46 -29.68 6.75
N GLU A 516 24.73 -29.27 6.69
CA GLU A 516 25.86 -30.20 6.55
C GLU A 516 25.93 -31.19 7.71
N LYS A 517 25.76 -30.72 8.96
CA LYS A 517 25.71 -31.60 10.14
C LYS A 517 24.48 -32.50 10.18
N ALA A 518 23.43 -32.18 9.42
CA ALA A 518 22.25 -33.04 9.23
C ALA A 518 22.43 -34.00 8.03
N GLY A 519 23.59 -34.02 7.38
CA GLY A 519 23.87 -34.85 6.20
C GLY A 519 23.24 -34.32 4.92
N LYS A 520 22.97 -33.01 4.85
CA LYS A 520 22.30 -32.32 3.72
C LYS A 520 23.12 -31.11 3.27
N ARG A 521 22.70 -30.46 2.20
CA ARG A 521 23.23 -29.16 1.76
C ARG A 521 22.16 -28.07 1.91
N LEU A 522 22.58 -26.81 1.97
CA LEU A 522 21.63 -25.70 1.86
C LEU A 522 21.02 -25.74 0.44
N CYS A 523 19.72 -25.54 0.30
CA CYS A 523 19.12 -25.51 -1.03
C CYS A 523 19.76 -24.43 -1.92
N THR A 524 19.96 -24.73 -3.20
CA THR A 524 20.34 -23.71 -4.19
C THR A 524 19.19 -22.74 -4.42
N THR A 525 19.48 -21.57 -5.00
CA THR A 525 18.45 -20.56 -5.32
C THR A 525 17.37 -21.12 -6.25
N GLU A 526 17.77 -21.87 -7.27
CA GLU A 526 16.87 -22.49 -8.24
C GLU A 526 15.94 -23.54 -7.59
N GLU A 527 16.51 -24.42 -6.76
CA GLU A 527 15.74 -25.40 -5.98
C GLU A 527 14.78 -24.72 -5.00
N TRP A 528 15.20 -23.60 -4.40
CA TRP A 528 14.34 -22.86 -3.50
C TRP A 528 13.14 -22.25 -4.25
N VAL A 529 13.39 -21.55 -5.35
CA VAL A 529 12.34 -20.92 -6.17
C VAL A 529 11.41 -21.97 -6.76
N THR A 530 11.95 -23.09 -7.26
CA THR A 530 11.16 -24.21 -7.78
C THR A 530 10.25 -24.78 -6.70
N ALA A 531 10.79 -25.07 -5.50
CA ALA A 531 10.02 -25.58 -4.38
C ALA A 531 8.95 -24.59 -3.90
N CYS A 532 9.23 -23.28 -3.97
CA CYS A 532 8.33 -22.19 -3.61
C CYS A 532 7.14 -22.05 -4.59
N GLN A 533 7.33 -22.45 -5.85
CA GLN A 533 6.32 -22.24 -6.91
C GLN A 533 5.62 -23.53 -7.36
N GLY A 534 6.22 -24.69 -7.15
CA GLY A 534 5.78 -25.93 -7.78
C GLY A 534 5.95 -25.92 -9.30
N THR A 535 6.76 -25.01 -9.86
CA THR A 535 7.09 -24.91 -11.29
C THR A 535 8.56 -24.54 -11.46
N ALA A 536 9.11 -24.74 -12.66
CA ALA A 536 10.52 -24.45 -12.93
C ALA A 536 10.82 -22.94 -12.82
N ALA A 537 11.92 -22.59 -12.16
CA ALA A 537 12.41 -21.21 -12.12
C ALA A 537 12.83 -20.75 -13.53
N VAL A 538 12.46 -19.52 -13.89
CA VAL A 538 12.81 -18.90 -15.19
C VAL A 538 13.72 -17.70 -14.94
N ASP A 539 14.89 -17.71 -15.57
CA ASP A 539 15.83 -16.57 -15.61
C ASP A 539 15.43 -15.65 -16.77
N ASP A 540 14.66 -14.59 -16.47
CA ASP A 540 14.00 -13.75 -17.48
C ASP A 540 14.94 -12.73 -18.14
N ASP A 541 16.03 -12.37 -17.47
CA ASP A 541 17.03 -11.42 -17.95
C ASP A 541 18.38 -12.08 -18.34
N GLY A 542 18.52 -13.39 -18.12
CA GLY A 542 19.66 -14.20 -18.51
C GLY A 542 20.91 -13.98 -17.65
N ASN A 543 20.76 -13.39 -16.46
CA ASN A 543 21.89 -13.04 -15.59
C ASN A 543 22.35 -14.19 -14.68
N GLY A 544 21.64 -15.34 -14.71
CA GLY A 544 21.89 -16.54 -13.91
C GLY A 544 21.42 -16.43 -12.44
N ASN A 545 20.58 -15.45 -12.11
CA ASN A 545 20.09 -15.13 -10.78
C ASN A 545 18.56 -15.09 -10.74
N PHE A 546 17.95 -16.26 -10.69
CA PHE A 546 16.50 -16.49 -10.54
C PHE A 546 15.77 -15.75 -9.40
N ALA A 547 16.48 -15.03 -8.52
CA ALA A 547 15.94 -14.35 -7.34
C ALA A 547 15.59 -12.86 -7.57
N ASP A 548 16.14 -12.20 -8.59
CA ASP A 548 15.74 -10.84 -8.99
C ASP A 548 14.81 -10.80 -10.21
N ASP A 549 14.61 -11.96 -10.83
CA ASP A 549 13.62 -12.19 -11.87
C ASP A 549 12.25 -12.27 -11.20
N TYR A 550 11.34 -11.36 -11.58
CA TYR A 550 9.97 -11.46 -11.11
C TYR A 550 9.37 -12.68 -11.80
N VAL A 551 9.08 -13.72 -11.04
CA VAL A 551 8.32 -14.84 -11.58
C VAL A 551 6.89 -14.36 -11.81
N GLU A 552 6.66 -13.85 -13.01
CA GLU A 552 5.37 -13.40 -13.50
C GLU A 552 4.52 -14.61 -13.87
N GLY A 553 3.46 -14.87 -13.10
CA GLY A 553 2.51 -15.92 -13.43
C GLY A 553 1.28 -15.93 -12.52
N ASN A 554 0.10 -15.76 -13.11
CA ASN A 554 -1.18 -16.15 -12.50
C ASN A 554 -1.41 -17.66 -12.64
N GLN A 555 -0.45 -18.49 -12.26
CA GLN A 555 -0.63 -19.94 -12.22
C GLN A 555 -0.11 -20.46 -10.89
N PHE A 556 -0.96 -20.36 -9.86
CA PHE A 556 -0.76 -21.10 -8.62
C PHE A 556 -2.03 -21.88 -8.26
N PRO A 557 -1.92 -23.17 -7.91
CA PRO A 557 -3.06 -24.03 -7.55
C PRO A 557 -3.76 -23.64 -6.23
N TYR A 558 -3.30 -22.60 -5.52
CA TYR A 558 -3.93 -22.08 -4.28
C TYR A 558 -5.03 -21.06 -4.52
N ALA A 559 -5.12 -20.54 -5.74
CA ALA A 559 -5.96 -19.43 -6.12
C ALA A 559 -7.48 -19.67 -5.90
N ASP A 560 -7.87 -20.93 -5.70
CA ASP A 560 -9.27 -21.34 -5.56
C ASP A 560 -9.64 -21.78 -4.13
N TYR A 561 -8.69 -21.78 -3.18
CA TYR A 561 -8.93 -22.24 -1.80
C TYR A 561 -8.97 -21.13 -0.73
N TYR A 562 -9.25 -19.89 -1.12
CA TYR A 562 -8.94 -18.75 -0.25
C TYR A 562 -10.04 -17.70 -0.08
N GLU A 563 -10.97 -17.96 0.83
CA GLU A 563 -11.65 -16.90 1.57
C GLU A 563 -11.24 -16.93 3.05
N ARG A 564 -10.83 -15.73 3.53
CA ARG A 564 -10.39 -15.35 4.88
C ARG A 564 -8.93 -15.68 5.27
N GLY A 565 -8.03 -14.75 4.97
CA GLY A 565 -6.97 -14.32 5.90
C GLY A 565 -5.53 -14.74 5.62
N PHE A 566 -4.85 -13.99 4.74
CA PHE A 566 -3.41 -13.92 4.41
C PHE A 566 -2.49 -15.07 4.91
N CYS A 567 -1.76 -15.74 3.99
CA CYS A 567 -0.58 -16.55 4.30
C CYS A 567 0.58 -15.63 4.71
N ARG A 568 0.36 -14.87 5.79
CA ARG A 568 1.26 -13.90 6.40
C ARG A 568 1.36 -14.25 7.88
N ASP A 569 2.37 -15.03 8.24
CA ASP A 569 2.78 -15.46 9.58
C ASP A 569 4.12 -14.85 10.05
N MET A 570 4.66 -13.84 9.36
CA MET A 570 5.84 -13.08 9.83
C MET A 570 5.77 -12.67 11.30
N GLU A 571 4.56 -12.38 11.79
CA GLU A 571 4.36 -11.80 13.11
C GLU A 571 2.94 -12.08 13.60
N ASP A 572 2.81 -12.63 14.79
CA ASP A 572 1.56 -12.57 15.54
C ASP A 572 1.28 -11.11 15.88
N ARG A 573 0.35 -10.49 15.16
CA ARG A 573 -0.02 -9.07 15.32
C ARG A 573 -0.49 -8.68 16.73
N LYS A 574 -0.81 -9.66 17.59
CA LYS A 574 -1.14 -9.41 19.00
C LYS A 574 0.10 -9.38 19.90
N THR A 575 1.19 -10.06 19.53
CA THR A 575 2.34 -10.27 20.41
C THR A 575 3.68 -9.78 19.84
N GLY A 576 3.76 -9.47 18.54
CA GLY A 576 5.00 -9.03 17.88
C GLY A 576 6.01 -10.16 17.62
N LYS A 577 5.62 -11.41 17.82
CA LYS A 577 6.52 -12.58 17.74
C LYS A 577 6.45 -13.28 16.39
N PRO A 578 7.56 -13.89 15.90
CA PRO A 578 7.57 -14.68 14.68
C PRO A 578 6.53 -15.81 14.74
N GLY A 579 5.84 -16.05 13.62
CA GLY A 579 4.93 -17.17 13.49
C GLY A 579 5.66 -18.51 13.40
N LYS A 580 4.89 -19.59 13.54
CA LYS A 580 5.41 -20.97 13.52
C LYS A 580 5.31 -21.56 12.11
N THR A 581 6.34 -22.27 11.66
CA THR A 581 6.38 -23.06 10.43
C THR A 581 5.15 -23.98 10.32
N GLY A 582 4.52 -23.99 9.14
CA GLY A 582 3.38 -24.86 8.86
C GLY A 582 2.11 -24.53 9.66
N SER A 583 2.11 -23.52 10.54
CA SER A 583 0.95 -23.18 11.38
C SER A 583 -0.31 -22.79 10.61
N LYS A 584 -0.17 -22.52 9.31
CA LYS A 584 -1.26 -22.44 8.34
C LYS A 584 -1.15 -23.59 7.33
N PRO A 585 -1.82 -24.73 7.57
CA PRO A 585 -1.80 -25.92 6.70
C PRO A 585 -2.22 -25.66 5.25
N ARG A 586 -2.92 -24.54 4.98
CA ARG A 586 -3.35 -24.10 3.65
C ARG A 586 -2.30 -23.29 2.87
N CYS A 587 -1.10 -23.09 3.44
CA CYS A 587 0.01 -22.32 2.87
C CYS A 587 1.17 -23.26 2.50
N ALA A 588 0.92 -24.22 1.60
CA ALA A 588 1.91 -25.20 1.10
C ALA A 588 1.82 -25.29 -0.43
N THR A 589 2.91 -25.63 -1.12
CA THR A 589 2.93 -25.88 -2.56
C THR A 589 2.29 -27.23 -2.93
N ALA A 590 2.20 -27.55 -4.23
CA ALA A 590 1.36 -28.65 -4.72
C ALA A 590 2.00 -29.98 -4.35
N ASP A 591 3.32 -29.94 -4.24
CA ASP A 591 4.19 -30.99 -3.74
C ASP A 591 4.25 -31.02 -2.19
N GLY A 592 3.40 -30.24 -1.51
CA GLY A 592 3.30 -30.21 -0.05
C GLY A 592 4.43 -29.46 0.66
N VAL A 593 5.21 -28.65 -0.06
CA VAL A 593 6.31 -27.88 0.52
C VAL A 593 5.78 -26.59 1.15
N TYR A 594 6.02 -26.39 2.43
CA TYR A 594 5.59 -25.18 3.15
C TYR A 594 6.60 -24.03 2.98
N ASP A 595 6.15 -22.79 3.11
CA ASP A 595 7.03 -21.63 3.32
C ASP A 595 7.27 -21.37 4.81
N LEU A 596 8.41 -20.74 5.18
CA LEU A 596 8.98 -20.60 6.54
C LEU A 596 8.15 -19.78 7.52
N GLY A 597 6.84 -19.98 7.55
CA GLY A 597 5.90 -19.06 8.15
C GLY A 597 5.68 -17.91 7.17
N GLY A 598 4.46 -17.79 6.65
CA GLY A 598 4.04 -16.76 5.69
C GLY A 598 4.79 -15.43 5.84
N ASN A 599 5.76 -15.21 4.96
CA ASN A 599 6.57 -14.00 4.80
C ASN A 599 7.91 -13.91 5.58
N VAL A 600 8.38 -14.92 6.32
CA VAL A 600 9.75 -14.99 6.88
C VAL A 600 10.76 -15.18 5.74
N ALA A 601 11.98 -14.64 5.89
CA ALA A 601 12.98 -14.74 4.83
C ALA A 601 13.94 -15.93 5.06
N GLU A 602 14.38 -16.59 4.00
CA GLU A 602 15.20 -17.79 4.06
C GLU A 602 16.55 -17.61 3.37
N TRP A 603 17.60 -18.17 3.98
CA TRP A 603 18.88 -18.29 3.31
C TRP A 603 18.88 -19.43 2.28
N ALA A 604 19.25 -19.10 1.04
CA ALA A 604 19.48 -20.03 -0.05
C ALA A 604 20.83 -19.76 -0.76
N GLY A 605 21.34 -20.77 -1.46
CA GLY A 605 22.58 -20.72 -2.23
C GLY A 605 23.78 -21.30 -1.47
N GLU A 606 24.48 -22.26 -2.04
CA GLU A 606 25.54 -23.03 -1.35
C GLU A 606 26.89 -22.30 -1.24
N VAL A 607 27.06 -21.24 -2.02
CA VAL A 607 28.30 -20.49 -2.13
C VAL A 607 28.09 -19.10 -1.54
N GLU A 608 29.02 -18.62 -0.72
CA GLU A 608 28.91 -17.33 -0.01
C GLU A 608 28.55 -16.17 -0.96
N GLY A 609 29.19 -16.12 -2.14
CA GLY A 609 28.94 -15.08 -3.14
C GLY A 609 27.60 -15.19 -3.87
N LYS A 610 26.93 -16.34 -3.78
CA LYS A 610 25.59 -16.60 -4.31
C LYS A 610 24.53 -16.69 -3.21
N ALA A 611 24.91 -16.44 -1.96
CA ALA A 611 23.99 -16.47 -0.83
C ALA A 611 22.95 -15.37 -1.00
N VAL A 612 21.69 -15.76 -0.98
CA VAL A 612 20.56 -14.86 -1.13
C VAL A 612 19.57 -15.10 -0.01
N LEU A 613 18.97 -14.00 0.45
CA LEU A 613 17.84 -14.05 1.35
C LEU A 613 16.58 -13.96 0.47
N LEU A 614 15.80 -15.04 0.47
CA LEU A 614 14.56 -15.18 -0.32
C LEU A 614 13.36 -15.11 0.60
N GLY A 615 12.19 -14.78 0.07
CA GLY A 615 10.93 -14.84 0.82
C GLY A 615 9.76 -15.10 -0.09
N GLY A 616 8.68 -15.63 0.47
CA GLY A 616 7.38 -15.72 -0.18
C GLY A 616 6.46 -14.60 0.28
N ASP A 617 5.72 -13.97 -0.63
CA ASP A 617 4.67 -13.03 -0.24
C ASP A 617 3.38 -13.42 -0.93
N PHE A 618 2.37 -13.72 -0.14
CA PHE A 618 1.06 -14.17 -0.59
C PHE A 618 0.02 -13.08 -0.27
N ARG A 619 0.09 -11.95 -0.98
CA ARG A 619 -0.81 -10.79 -0.72
C ARG A 619 -2.19 -10.95 -1.34
N SER A 620 -2.27 -11.58 -2.51
CA SER A 620 -3.50 -11.83 -3.28
C SER A 620 -3.27 -12.86 -4.40
N LYS A 621 -4.35 -13.32 -5.03
CA LYS A 621 -4.35 -14.28 -6.17
C LYS A 621 -3.44 -13.85 -7.33
N ASP A 622 -3.20 -12.55 -7.47
CA ASP A 622 -2.43 -11.88 -8.52
C ASP A 622 -1.12 -11.24 -8.03
N LYS A 623 -0.77 -11.39 -6.75
CA LYS A 623 0.44 -10.81 -6.12
C LYS A 623 1.11 -11.81 -5.18
N SER A 624 1.07 -13.08 -5.57
CA SER A 624 1.76 -14.16 -4.87
C SER A 624 3.04 -14.50 -5.63
N GLY A 625 4.19 -14.45 -4.96
CA GLY A 625 5.46 -14.69 -5.61
C GLY A 625 6.61 -14.88 -4.65
N CYS A 626 7.64 -15.54 -5.16
CA CYS A 626 8.94 -15.70 -4.53
C CYS A 626 9.76 -14.47 -4.91
N PHE A 627 10.33 -13.78 -3.93
CA PHE A 627 11.05 -12.52 -4.18
C PHE A 627 12.24 -12.41 -3.25
N ARG A 628 13.19 -11.55 -3.62
CA ARG A 628 14.31 -11.17 -2.76
C ARG A 628 13.89 -10.01 -1.85
N PRO A 629 13.66 -10.21 -0.54
CA PRO A 629 13.09 -9.17 0.32
C PRO A 629 14.00 -7.96 0.49
N ASN A 630 15.33 -8.16 0.39
CA ASN A 630 16.29 -7.05 0.42
C ASN A 630 17.65 -7.48 -0.15
N ALA A 631 18.12 -6.81 -1.21
CA ALA A 631 19.45 -7.03 -1.78
C ALA A 631 20.60 -6.51 -0.88
N THR A 632 20.31 -5.91 0.27
CA THR A 632 21.31 -5.31 1.16
C THR A 632 21.82 -6.26 2.25
N TYR A 633 21.11 -7.35 2.55
CA TYR A 633 21.53 -8.27 3.60
C TYR A 633 22.52 -9.31 3.06
N GLY A 634 23.80 -9.18 3.43
CA GLY A 634 24.85 -10.17 3.17
C GLY A 634 24.78 -11.41 4.08
N PRO A 635 25.57 -12.46 3.78
CA PRO A 635 25.44 -13.80 4.37
C PRO A 635 25.61 -13.86 5.90
N GLY A 636 26.20 -12.84 6.51
CA GLY A 636 26.27 -12.75 7.97
C GLY A 636 24.92 -12.44 8.64
N HIS A 637 23.98 -11.79 7.95
CA HIS A 637 22.75 -11.29 8.57
C HIS A 637 21.88 -12.41 9.14
N LYS A 638 21.30 -12.16 10.32
CA LYS A 638 20.29 -13.01 10.94
C LYS A 638 19.32 -12.16 11.75
N ASN A 639 18.07 -12.60 11.82
CA ASN A 639 17.04 -12.02 12.66
C ASN A 639 16.04 -13.10 13.06
N ILE A 640 15.17 -12.80 14.02
CA ILE A 640 14.18 -13.75 14.57
C ILE A 640 13.15 -14.27 13.56
N GLY A 641 13.04 -13.64 12.39
CA GLY A 641 12.24 -14.03 11.24
C GLY A 641 13.11 -14.42 10.04
N ILE A 642 14.30 -14.97 10.27
CA ILE A 642 15.13 -15.61 9.24
C ILE A 642 15.38 -17.08 9.56
N GLY A 643 15.09 -17.95 8.61
CA GLY A 643 15.41 -19.37 8.66
C GLY A 643 16.13 -19.85 7.41
N PHE A 644 16.06 -21.15 7.14
CA PHE A 644 16.68 -21.79 5.99
C PHE A 644 16.11 -23.19 5.73
N ARG A 645 16.36 -23.73 4.53
CA ARG A 645 16.01 -25.10 4.15
C ARG A 645 17.21 -25.90 3.69
N CYS A 646 17.17 -27.20 4.00
CA CYS A 646 18.17 -28.15 3.57
C CYS A 646 17.62 -29.03 2.45
N CYS A 647 18.40 -29.18 1.39
CA CYS A 647 18.13 -30.02 0.23
C CYS A 647 19.13 -31.19 0.18
N SER A 648 18.76 -32.26 -0.53
CA SER A 648 19.57 -33.46 -0.73
C SER A 648 19.27 -34.09 -2.09
N ASP A 649 20.27 -34.70 -2.71
CA ASP A 649 20.09 -35.44 -3.97
C ASP A 649 19.49 -36.84 -3.72
N GLU A 650 19.49 -37.30 -2.46
CA GLU A 650 18.93 -38.57 -2.02
C GLU A 650 17.86 -38.37 -0.93
N ALA A 651 16.94 -39.33 -0.80
CA ALA A 651 15.94 -39.33 0.25
C ALA A 651 16.59 -39.47 1.63
N VAL A 652 16.38 -38.50 2.53
CA VAL A 652 16.97 -38.52 3.87
C VAL A 652 15.90 -38.81 4.91
N ALA A 653 16.17 -39.76 5.82
CA ALA A 653 15.28 -40.05 6.94
C ALA A 653 15.24 -38.87 7.92
N ASN A 654 14.03 -38.46 8.31
CA ASN A 654 13.81 -37.28 9.14
C ASN A 654 14.36 -37.50 10.55
N ALA A 655 15.26 -36.61 10.98
CA ALA A 655 15.79 -36.61 12.33
C ALA A 655 14.75 -36.04 13.30
N GLY A 656 13.92 -36.91 13.87
CA GLY A 656 12.94 -36.54 14.90
C GLY A 656 13.17 -37.29 16.20
N SER A 657 13.77 -36.64 17.19
CA SER A 657 13.39 -36.75 18.61
C SER A 657 14.22 -35.79 19.47
N GLY A 658 13.77 -34.54 19.60
CA GLY A 658 14.37 -33.58 20.51
C GLY A 658 13.97 -32.15 20.17
N SER A 659 12.84 -31.70 20.70
CA SER A 659 12.54 -30.27 20.77
C SER A 659 13.54 -29.62 21.72
N VAL A 660 14.32 -28.66 21.23
CA VAL A 660 15.03 -27.72 22.09
C VAL A 660 14.33 -26.39 21.91
N ASP A 661 13.94 -25.76 23.02
CA ASP A 661 13.34 -24.43 23.00
C ASP A 661 14.35 -23.45 22.38
N ALA A 662 14.26 -23.23 21.07
CA ALA A 662 14.96 -22.16 20.37
C ALA A 662 14.29 -20.81 20.71
N LYS A 663 14.29 -20.44 21.99
CA LYS A 663 14.10 -19.05 22.39
C LYS A 663 15.46 -18.37 22.33
N ALA A 664 15.77 -17.75 21.19
CA ALA A 664 16.70 -16.63 21.24
C ALA A 664 16.02 -15.54 22.09
N PRO A 665 16.63 -15.07 23.19
CA PRO A 665 15.98 -14.05 23.99
C PRO A 665 15.93 -12.77 23.15
N ASP A 666 14.75 -12.17 23.11
CA ASP A 666 14.33 -11.17 22.12
C ASP A 666 14.90 -9.77 22.41
N ASP A 667 15.97 -9.70 23.21
CA ASP A 667 16.63 -8.46 23.56
C ASP A 667 18.11 -8.68 23.89
N MET A 668 18.95 -7.81 23.32
CA MET A 668 20.39 -7.77 23.59
C MET A 668 20.73 -6.91 24.80
N ILE A 669 19.77 -6.14 25.33
CA ILE A 669 19.96 -5.35 26.56
C ILE A 669 20.35 -6.27 27.72
N GLY A 670 21.34 -5.84 28.50
CA GLY A 670 21.95 -6.58 29.59
C GLY A 670 23.02 -7.60 29.18
N ARG A 671 23.27 -7.81 27.87
CA ARG A 671 24.28 -8.77 27.40
C ARG A 671 25.62 -8.11 27.08
N PRO A 672 26.74 -8.88 27.17
CA PRO A 672 28.02 -8.43 26.65
C PRO A 672 27.97 -8.13 25.15
N LEU A 673 28.69 -7.11 24.72
CA LEU A 673 28.88 -6.77 23.32
C LEU A 673 29.50 -7.95 22.56
N PRO A 674 28.91 -8.40 21.43
CA PRO A 674 29.49 -9.47 20.62
C PRO A 674 30.93 -9.18 20.19
N SER A 675 31.77 -10.21 20.13
CA SER A 675 33.13 -10.07 19.59
C SER A 675 33.08 -9.91 18.07
N PHE A 676 33.61 -8.80 17.56
CA PHE A 676 33.73 -8.52 16.13
C PHE A 676 35.03 -7.78 15.81
N GLU A 677 35.48 -7.90 14.56
CA GLU A 677 36.55 -7.10 13.98
C GLU A 677 36.03 -6.51 12.67
N GLY A 678 36.35 -5.25 12.38
CA GLY A 678 35.88 -4.56 11.18
C GLY A 678 36.88 -3.53 10.67
N ARG A 679 36.98 -3.40 9.35
CA ARG A 679 37.90 -2.44 8.72
C ARG A 679 37.26 -1.05 8.70
N LEU A 680 37.94 -0.06 9.25
CA LEU A 680 37.53 1.33 9.23
C LEU A 680 37.68 1.94 7.83
N LEU A 681 36.98 3.04 7.57
CA LEU A 681 37.17 3.85 6.36
C LEU A 681 38.63 4.31 6.17
N THR A 682 39.35 4.53 7.28
CA THR A 682 40.78 4.88 7.32
C THR A 682 41.70 3.72 6.94
N GLY A 683 41.19 2.49 6.90
CA GLY A 683 41.94 1.27 6.59
C GLY A 683 42.38 0.47 7.81
N GLU A 684 42.36 1.06 9.01
CA GLU A 684 42.67 0.40 10.27
C GLU A 684 41.61 -0.66 10.65
N VAL A 685 41.97 -1.62 11.51
CA VAL A 685 41.04 -2.64 11.99
C VAL A 685 40.58 -2.30 13.39
N LEU A 686 39.27 -2.08 13.55
CA LEU A 686 38.64 -1.90 14.85
C LEU A 686 38.23 -3.26 15.41
N LYS A 687 38.68 -3.59 16.62
CA LYS A 687 38.29 -4.80 17.36
C LYS A 687 37.32 -4.40 18.46
N SER A 688 36.20 -5.10 18.63
CA SER A 688 35.19 -4.70 19.61
C SER A 688 35.69 -4.64 21.06
N LYS A 689 36.75 -5.37 21.39
CA LYS A 689 37.44 -5.28 22.70
C LYS A 689 38.02 -3.90 22.99
N SER A 690 38.42 -3.12 21.98
CA SER A 690 38.97 -1.77 22.17
C SER A 690 37.91 -0.72 22.51
N LEU A 691 36.63 -1.10 22.49
CA LEU A 691 35.52 -0.23 22.87
C LEU A 691 35.29 -0.18 24.38
N LYS A 692 35.84 -1.15 25.14
CA LYS A 692 35.77 -1.14 26.59
C LYS A 692 36.49 0.08 27.18
N GLY A 693 35.96 0.59 28.29
CA GLY A 693 36.45 1.81 28.95
C GLY A 693 35.86 3.11 28.40
N LYS A 694 35.03 3.06 27.35
CA LYS A 694 34.29 4.22 26.81
C LYS A 694 32.82 3.88 26.68
N LEU A 695 31.96 4.87 26.93
CA LEU A 695 30.54 4.74 26.62
C LEU A 695 30.37 4.83 25.10
N THR A 696 29.93 3.76 24.46
CA THR A 696 29.93 3.65 23.00
C THR A 696 28.52 3.62 22.44
N TYR A 697 28.19 4.56 21.57
CA TYR A 697 27.00 4.52 20.72
C TYR A 697 27.35 3.81 19.40
N LEU A 698 26.90 2.57 19.27
CA LEU A 698 27.13 1.74 18.09
C LEU A 698 25.92 1.83 17.15
N SER A 699 26.07 2.46 15.98
CA SER A 699 24.99 2.66 15.01
C SER A 699 25.19 1.84 13.74
N PHE A 700 24.17 1.10 13.31
CA PHE A 700 24.14 0.40 12.02
C PHE A 700 23.36 1.21 11.00
N TYR A 701 23.96 1.49 9.83
CA TYR A 701 23.35 2.35 8.81
C TYR A 701 23.63 1.89 7.37
N ALA A 702 22.87 2.44 6.42
CA ALA A 702 23.10 2.28 4.99
C ALA A 702 22.99 3.60 4.22
N SER A 703 23.73 3.77 3.12
CA SER A 703 23.75 5.03 2.34
C SER A 703 22.41 5.40 1.69
N TRP A 704 21.55 4.42 1.44
CA TRP A 704 20.22 4.58 0.86
C TRP A 704 19.13 4.82 1.93
N CYS A 705 19.46 4.69 3.21
CA CYS A 705 18.51 4.85 4.32
C CYS A 705 18.18 6.33 4.57
N GLY A 706 16.91 6.69 4.41
CA GLY A 706 16.41 8.06 4.64
C GLY A 706 16.63 8.55 6.08
N PRO A 707 16.18 7.82 7.12
CA PRO A 707 16.40 8.22 8.51
C PRO A 707 17.88 8.32 8.91
N CYS A 708 18.75 7.46 8.36
CA CYS A 708 20.19 7.48 8.64
C CYS A 708 20.85 8.81 8.20
N ARG A 709 20.32 9.50 7.18
CA ARG A 709 20.78 10.84 6.79
C ARG A 709 20.51 11.91 7.84
N LYS A 710 19.48 11.72 8.67
CA LYS A 710 19.16 12.60 9.80
C LYS A 710 19.94 12.22 11.06
N GLU A 711 20.14 10.92 11.28
CA GLU A 711 20.88 10.40 12.43
C GLU A 711 22.33 10.86 12.45
N MET A 712 23.06 10.68 11.34
CA MET A 712 24.50 10.92 11.28
C MET A 712 24.92 12.33 11.73
N PRO A 713 24.30 13.44 11.25
CA PRO A 713 24.61 14.78 11.76
C PRO A 713 24.25 15.00 13.24
N ALA A 714 23.24 14.30 13.75
CA ALA A 714 22.88 14.39 15.16
C ALA A 714 23.87 13.63 16.04
N LEU A 715 24.33 12.46 15.60
CA LEU A 715 25.39 11.71 16.28
C LEU A 715 26.71 12.47 16.27
N GLU A 716 27.02 13.18 15.18
CA GLU A 716 28.20 14.05 15.12
C GLU A 716 28.18 15.13 16.22
N LYS A 717 27.01 15.77 16.41
CA LYS A 717 26.82 16.75 17.49
C LYS A 717 26.99 16.12 18.87
N LEU A 718 26.41 14.94 19.10
CA LEU A 718 26.57 14.22 20.37
C LEU A 718 28.02 13.77 20.60
N HIS A 719 28.71 13.35 19.54
CA HIS A 719 30.11 12.95 19.61
C HIS A 719 31.00 14.13 20.00
N ALA A 720 30.76 15.31 19.42
CA ALA A 720 31.45 16.54 19.80
C ALA A 720 31.08 17.02 21.21
N GLU A 721 29.82 16.92 21.62
CA GLU A 721 29.32 17.41 22.91
C GLU A 721 29.82 16.57 24.11
N TYR A 722 29.85 15.24 23.96
CA TYR A 722 30.19 14.32 25.05
C TYR A 722 31.54 13.61 24.88
N GLY A 723 32.24 13.80 23.75
CA GLY A 723 33.48 13.09 23.41
C GLY A 723 34.56 13.18 24.49
N ASP A 724 34.79 14.37 25.01
CA ASP A 724 35.79 14.64 26.06
C ASP A 724 35.43 14.01 27.42
N ARG A 725 34.17 13.60 27.60
CA ARG A 725 33.67 12.94 28.81
C ARG A 725 33.75 11.42 28.75
N GLY A 726 34.32 10.84 27.69
CA GLY A 726 34.46 9.39 27.52
C GLY A 726 33.35 8.75 26.68
N PHE A 727 32.53 9.55 25.98
CA PHE A 727 31.56 9.08 24.99
C PHE A 727 32.22 8.89 23.62
N GLN A 728 31.83 7.87 22.87
CA GLN A 728 32.23 7.74 21.46
C GLN A 728 31.09 7.19 20.61
N VAL A 729 31.04 7.61 19.34
CA VAL A 729 30.16 7.03 18.34
C VAL A 729 30.99 6.08 17.48
N VAL A 730 30.46 4.92 17.14
CA VAL A 730 31.02 4.02 16.12
C VAL A 730 29.90 3.64 15.18
N ALA A 731 30.06 3.92 13.90
CA ALA A 731 29.07 3.56 12.89
C ALA A 731 29.52 2.34 12.09
N VAL A 732 28.59 1.47 11.72
CA VAL A 732 28.80 0.28 10.88
C VAL A 732 27.97 0.43 9.61
N GLY A 733 28.66 0.61 8.48
CA GLY A 733 28.05 0.79 7.16
C GLY A 733 27.83 -0.54 6.44
N VAL A 734 26.58 -0.86 6.13
CA VAL A 734 26.14 -2.18 5.61
C VAL A 734 25.97 -2.23 4.09
N ASP A 735 26.42 -1.19 3.39
CA ASP A 735 26.35 -1.14 1.93
C ASP A 735 27.21 -2.23 1.28
N THR A 736 26.59 -3.05 0.43
CA THR A 736 27.28 -4.11 -0.35
C THR A 736 28.46 -3.60 -1.16
N LYS A 737 28.40 -2.33 -1.60
CA LYS A 737 29.52 -1.63 -2.24
C LYS A 737 30.10 -0.60 -1.26
N ALA A 738 31.28 -0.89 -0.70
CA ALA A 738 31.98 -0.01 0.24
C ALA A 738 32.12 1.46 -0.26
N ALA A 739 32.30 1.65 -1.57
CA ALA A 739 32.36 2.98 -2.18
C ALA A 739 31.11 3.84 -1.94
N LYS A 740 29.92 3.24 -1.80
CA LYS A 740 28.66 3.96 -1.50
C LYS A 740 28.65 4.50 -0.08
N SER A 741 29.04 3.67 0.90
CA SER A 741 29.18 4.07 2.29
C SER A 741 30.25 5.16 2.44
N ARG A 742 31.40 5.03 1.77
CA ARG A 742 32.44 6.07 1.75
C ARG A 742 31.93 7.42 1.25
N ARG A 743 31.32 7.47 0.06
CA ARG A 743 30.76 8.71 -0.50
C ARG A 743 29.68 9.33 0.39
N PHE A 744 28.89 8.50 1.06
CA PHE A 744 27.85 8.96 1.96
C PHE A 744 28.43 9.65 3.19
N VAL A 745 29.44 9.04 3.81
CA VAL A 745 30.15 9.59 4.97
C VAL A 745 30.89 10.87 4.61
N GLU A 746 31.63 10.88 3.49
CA GLU A 746 32.34 12.07 3.00
C GLU A 746 31.39 13.24 2.75
N LYS A 747 30.21 12.98 2.19
CA LYS A 747 29.19 14.00 1.95
C LYS A 747 28.62 14.62 3.24
N LEU A 748 28.56 13.84 4.32
CA LEU A 748 28.00 14.29 5.60
C LEU A 748 29.05 14.89 6.54
N GLY A 749 30.34 14.65 6.27
CA GLY A 749 31.44 15.23 7.05
C GLY A 749 31.50 14.73 8.49
N VAL A 750 31.11 13.48 8.75
CA VAL A 750 31.19 12.89 10.10
C VAL A 750 32.64 12.53 10.46
N THR A 751 33.01 12.71 11.73
CA THR A 751 34.39 12.57 12.21
C THR A 751 34.62 11.31 13.04
N PHE A 752 33.56 10.68 13.55
CA PHE A 752 33.66 9.45 14.33
C PHE A 752 34.04 8.21 13.48
N PRO A 753 34.61 7.15 14.10
CA PRO A 753 34.99 5.93 13.40
C PRO A 753 33.82 5.25 12.66
N VAL A 754 34.05 4.90 11.39
CA VAL A 754 33.10 4.15 10.55
C VAL A 754 33.71 2.85 10.07
N VAL A 755 33.12 1.73 10.49
CA VAL A 755 33.41 0.37 10.03
C VAL A 755 32.68 0.10 8.72
N LEU A 756 33.39 -0.43 7.72
CA LEU A 756 32.81 -0.95 6.48
C LEU A 756 32.48 -2.43 6.64
N ASP A 757 31.21 -2.81 6.48
CA ASP A 757 30.74 -4.19 6.59
C ASP A 757 29.96 -4.64 5.35
N PRO A 758 30.58 -4.67 4.14
CA PRO A 758 29.89 -5.00 2.88
C PRO A 758 29.35 -6.44 2.83
N LYS A 759 29.83 -7.32 3.73
CA LYS A 759 29.41 -8.72 3.86
C LYS A 759 28.44 -8.94 5.04
N ASN A 760 28.11 -7.89 5.80
CA ASN A 760 27.27 -7.96 6.99
C ASN A 760 27.75 -8.95 8.06
N THR A 761 29.06 -9.14 8.17
CA THR A 761 29.69 -10.03 9.15
C THR A 761 29.66 -9.47 10.57
N VAL A 762 29.73 -8.15 10.70
CA VAL A 762 29.56 -7.47 11.99
C VAL A 762 28.08 -7.40 12.31
N LEU A 763 27.25 -6.91 11.38
CA LEU A 763 25.79 -6.82 11.55
C LEU A 763 25.16 -8.16 11.92
N GLY A 764 25.64 -9.26 11.33
CA GLY A 764 25.19 -10.62 11.62
C GLY A 764 25.31 -11.10 13.06
N LYS A 765 26.10 -10.40 13.89
CA LYS A 765 26.27 -10.71 15.31
C LYS A 765 25.24 -10.01 16.20
N PHE A 766 24.42 -9.11 15.63
CA PHE A 766 23.46 -8.28 16.33
C PHE A 766 22.03 -8.55 15.83
N ASP A 767 21.04 -8.33 16.70
CA ASP A 767 19.62 -8.41 16.33
C ASP A 767 19.14 -7.08 15.70
N VAL A 768 19.66 -6.81 14.51
CA VAL A 768 19.40 -5.59 13.73
C VAL A 768 18.30 -5.88 12.70
N ARG A 769 17.11 -5.33 12.92
CA ARG A 769 15.91 -5.61 12.11
C ARG A 769 15.63 -4.56 11.04
N SER A 770 16.06 -3.32 11.26
CA SER A 770 15.91 -2.24 10.28
C SER A 770 17.00 -1.19 10.47
N MET A 771 17.11 -0.29 9.49
CA MET A 771 18.09 0.78 9.52
C MET A 771 17.42 2.12 9.90
N PRO A 772 18.06 2.95 10.73
CA PRO A 772 19.19 2.57 11.57
C PRO A 772 18.75 1.68 12.74
N THR A 773 19.68 0.90 13.28
CA THR A 773 19.53 0.31 14.62
C THR A 773 20.76 0.69 15.42
N SER A 774 20.54 1.16 16.64
CA SER A 774 21.60 1.73 17.47
C SER A 774 21.59 1.12 18.86
N TYR A 775 22.78 0.92 19.41
CA TYR A 775 23.01 0.35 20.73
C TYR A 775 23.86 1.29 21.56
N LEU A 776 23.51 1.46 22.84
CA LEU A 776 24.40 2.09 23.82
C LEU A 776 25.11 0.99 24.61
N VAL A 777 26.43 0.98 24.56
CA VAL A 777 27.29 0.01 25.23
C VAL A 777 28.06 0.72 26.33
N ASP A 778 27.89 0.30 27.57
CA ASP A 778 28.58 0.89 28.70
C ASP A 778 30.10 0.60 28.70
N GLN A 779 30.81 1.23 29.63
CA GLN A 779 32.26 1.10 29.77
C GLN A 779 32.72 -0.34 30.08
N ASN A 780 31.85 -1.20 30.63
CA ASN A 780 32.14 -2.61 30.89
C ASN A 780 31.96 -3.49 29.64
N GLY A 781 31.39 -2.93 28.57
CA GLY A 781 31.06 -3.63 27.35
C GLY A 781 29.70 -4.33 27.40
N VAL A 782 28.76 -3.86 28.23
CA VAL A 782 27.39 -4.38 28.33
C VAL A 782 26.44 -3.45 27.58
N ILE A 783 25.52 -4.03 26.81
CA ILE A 783 24.51 -3.29 26.07
C ILE A 783 23.43 -2.82 27.04
N GLN A 784 23.25 -1.52 27.18
CA GLN A 784 22.29 -0.92 28.12
C GLN A 784 21.03 -0.41 27.44
N TRP A 785 21.12 -0.10 26.15
CA TRP A 785 20.02 0.48 25.39
C TRP A 785 20.06 0.02 23.94
N LYS A 786 18.88 -0.11 23.34
CA LYS A 786 18.68 -0.44 21.92
C LYS A 786 17.57 0.45 21.37
N LYS A 787 17.77 0.98 20.16
CA LYS A 787 16.72 1.68 19.39
C LYS A 787 16.73 1.25 17.94
N VAL A 788 15.54 1.06 17.42
CA VAL A 788 15.28 0.78 16.01
C VAL A 788 14.64 2.02 15.40
N GLY A 789 15.20 2.52 14.29
CA GLY A 789 14.80 3.77 13.66
C GLY A 789 15.41 5.02 14.30
N PHE A 790 15.23 6.17 13.65
CA PHE A 790 15.67 7.47 14.14
C PHE A 790 14.65 8.57 13.77
N GLY A 791 14.27 9.39 14.75
CA GLY A 791 13.36 10.53 14.60
C GLY A 791 13.73 11.69 15.51
N ASP A 792 12.99 12.80 15.42
CA ASP A 792 13.36 14.06 16.10
C ASP A 792 13.42 13.93 17.63
N GLN A 793 12.66 13.01 18.23
CA GLN A 793 12.65 12.71 19.67
C GLN A 793 13.87 11.89 20.13
N THR A 794 14.55 11.16 19.23
CA THR A 794 15.59 10.18 19.59
C THR A 794 16.79 10.80 20.29
N VAL A 795 17.15 12.06 19.96
CA VAL A 795 18.22 12.79 20.64
C VAL A 795 17.82 13.13 22.08
N GLY A 796 16.55 13.49 22.31
CA GLY A 796 16.03 13.75 23.66
C GLY A 796 15.97 12.48 24.51
N GLU A 797 15.69 11.33 23.90
CA GLU A 797 15.66 10.03 24.58
C GLU A 797 17.05 9.53 24.98
N ILE A 798 18.07 9.72 24.13
CA ILE A 798 19.41 9.16 24.36
C ILE A 798 20.29 10.01 25.27
N LYS A 799 20.11 11.34 25.30
CA LYS A 799 20.91 12.23 26.15
C LYS A 799 20.86 11.84 27.65
N PRO A 800 19.68 11.59 28.26
CA PRO A 800 19.61 11.13 29.64
C PRO A 800 20.32 9.80 29.89
N GLU A 801 20.26 8.86 28.94
CA GLU A 801 21.00 7.59 29.07
C GLU A 801 22.50 7.81 28.95
N ILE A 802 22.95 8.69 28.05
CA ILE A 802 24.37 9.07 27.96
C ILE A 802 24.84 9.65 29.30
N GLU A 803 24.10 10.60 29.87
CA GLU A 803 24.43 11.25 31.15
C GLU A 803 24.40 10.30 32.35
N LYS A 804 23.59 9.24 32.28
CA LYS A 804 23.50 8.21 33.31
C LYS A 804 24.71 7.27 33.35
N TYR A 805 25.36 7.02 32.21
CA TYR A 805 26.47 6.06 32.07
C TYR A 805 27.84 6.72 31.79
N LEU A 806 27.89 8.04 31.66
CA LEU A 806 29.12 8.85 31.71
C LEU A 806 29.38 9.30 33.14
#